data_AF-A0A2M7J0S3-F1
#
_entry.id   AF-A0A2M7J0S3-F1
#
_cell.length_a   1.000
_cell.length_b   1.000
_cell.length_c   1.000
_cell.angle_alpha   90.00
_cell.angle_beta   90.00
_cell.angle_gamma   90.00
#
_symmetry.space_group_name_H-M   'P 1'
#
loop_
_entity.id
_entity.type
_entity.pdbx_description
1 polymer ?
#
loop_
_entity_poly.entity_id
_entity_poly.type
_entity_poly.pdbx_seq_one_letter_code
_entity_poly.pdbx_strand_id
1 'polypeptide(L)'
;MNRTFTVHFSEPKADDRAEIEQFIRTVFFQAYGAKISHFMPRLMSLRDLEGKLFAACGLRDATHERLFLETYTDQPIEQLLSARVGRPVPRKDIIEIGNFSVAEMGMARLLNGAIFDQLHATSKHWAVFTGVQLLRNALIKSDITPEFLCDVDKQRLPLEEQADWGSYYEQKPQVMAIERSESITEKKMQPALIAALARQCAQQPDVLALVGEKHTFSYGELGRAIEQISALLHTFPAHTLGLALDNSALWAVLDLAGLASHKVIIPLPFFFSAEQIAHSILDAGITSILTDQPAGYEQILSASGIETEAVCTHIIGGREITELRLANIPTKVLPEGTVKVTYTSGTTGHPKGVCLSANALYQVAESLRIATHAQPGDQHVSVLPFATLLENLAGIYVPLLAGATCHLQPLATVGLSGSSGLDVQKMLGALIKRDATSTILTPQLLHALIAALEAGHPKPAHLRFVAIGGATVSERLLLRAEALKLPVFEGYGLSECASVVALNTESAHRIGSVGRPLPHNRLKFAADGEILVAGSTLLGYIGDEPVKAGDYWPTGDIGFLDDEGYLHLSGRKKNIFITSFGRNVSPEWVERELTLYPAIAQAAVFGEGRPWNTAVIVPRGTTPEGMAAVNLAIAEANRLLPDYAQVKCWLPANAPFLPQNGQLTANGRLKRDA
;
A
#
# COMPACT_ATOMS: atom_id res chain seq x y z
N MET A 1 14.60 -10.09 19.83
CA MET A 1 15.84 -9.50 19.28
C MET A 1 16.04 -10.09 17.89
N ASN A 2 15.69 -9.37 16.82
CA ASN A 2 15.92 -9.84 15.46
C ASN A 2 17.37 -9.53 15.08
N ARG A 3 18.20 -10.57 15.01
CA ARG A 3 19.55 -10.47 14.43
C ARG A 3 19.41 -10.53 12.91
N THR A 4 20.09 -9.64 12.19
CA THR A 4 20.17 -9.64 10.72
C THR A 4 21.31 -10.56 10.28
N PHE A 5 21.07 -11.35 9.24
CA PHE A 5 22.04 -12.29 8.69
C PHE A 5 22.29 -12.05 7.21
N THR A 6 23.46 -12.47 6.74
CA THR A 6 23.93 -12.42 5.36
C THR A 6 24.27 -13.83 4.89
N VAL A 7 23.99 -14.12 3.61
CA VAL A 7 24.29 -15.41 2.97
C VAL A 7 25.59 -15.29 2.19
N HIS A 8 26.53 -16.21 2.41
CA HIS A 8 27.81 -16.25 1.70
C HIS A 8 28.02 -17.63 1.07
N PHE A 9 28.67 -17.67 -0.09
CA PHE A 9 28.99 -18.90 -0.81
C PHE A 9 30.50 -19.10 -0.90
N SER A 10 30.95 -20.32 -0.60
CA SER A 10 32.36 -20.69 -0.52
C SER A 10 32.66 -21.89 -1.41
N GLU A 11 33.48 -21.65 -2.43
CA GLU A 11 33.98 -22.65 -3.37
C GLU A 11 35.19 -23.41 -2.77
N PRO A 12 35.65 -24.55 -3.33
CA PRO A 12 36.69 -25.39 -2.73
C PRO A 12 38.04 -24.70 -2.46
N LYS A 13 38.31 -23.55 -3.09
CA LYS A 13 39.56 -22.78 -2.96
C LYS A 13 39.34 -21.39 -2.35
N ALA A 14 38.16 -21.10 -1.82
CA ALA A 14 37.87 -19.81 -1.21
C ALA A 14 38.57 -19.68 0.16
N ASP A 15 38.97 -18.46 0.52
CA ASP A 15 39.73 -18.20 1.75
C ASP A 15 38.93 -18.55 3.02
N ASP A 16 37.60 -18.40 2.98
CA ASP A 16 36.69 -18.68 4.09
C ASP A 16 36.29 -20.18 4.21
N ARG A 17 36.70 -21.00 3.25
CA ARG A 17 36.28 -22.41 3.14
C ARG A 17 36.63 -23.22 4.36
N ALA A 18 37.88 -23.09 4.82
CA ALA A 18 38.40 -23.87 5.95
C ALA A 18 37.63 -23.59 7.26
N GLU A 19 37.20 -22.35 7.46
CA GLU A 19 36.37 -21.94 8.60
C GLU A 19 35.01 -22.66 8.58
N ILE A 20 34.34 -22.65 7.43
CA ILE A 20 33.01 -23.26 7.28
C ILE A 20 33.09 -24.79 7.43
N GLU A 21 34.10 -25.43 6.84
CA GLU A 21 34.32 -26.87 7.04
C GLU A 21 34.58 -27.21 8.51
N GLN A 22 35.38 -26.40 9.20
CA GLN A 22 35.65 -26.61 10.63
C GLN A 22 34.39 -26.43 11.49
N PHE A 23 33.52 -25.48 11.14
CA PHE A 23 32.21 -25.32 11.76
C PHE A 23 31.34 -26.57 11.58
N ILE A 24 31.22 -27.07 10.34
CA ILE A 24 30.47 -28.29 10.04
C ILE A 24 31.03 -29.48 10.82
N ARG A 25 32.36 -29.68 10.85
CA ARG A 25 33.03 -30.73 11.64
C ARG A 25 32.64 -30.65 13.11
N THR A 26 32.67 -29.44 13.67
CA THR A 26 32.35 -29.21 15.09
C THR A 26 30.90 -29.57 15.39
N VAL A 27 29.95 -29.13 14.56
CA VAL A 27 28.52 -29.41 14.76
C VAL A 27 28.24 -30.92 14.67
N PHE A 28 28.76 -31.60 13.65
CA PHE A 28 28.55 -33.05 13.48
C PHE A 28 29.23 -33.87 14.58
N PHE A 29 30.42 -33.48 15.02
CA PHE A 29 31.12 -34.14 16.12
C PHE A 29 30.35 -33.97 17.43
N GLN A 30 29.85 -32.77 17.74
CA GLN A 30 29.07 -32.53 18.96
C GLN A 30 27.72 -33.26 18.94
N ALA A 31 27.04 -33.30 17.79
CA ALA A 31 25.72 -33.91 17.69
C ALA A 31 25.77 -35.45 17.64
N TYR A 32 26.78 -36.03 16.98
CA TYR A 32 26.79 -37.46 16.65
C TYR A 32 28.09 -38.18 16.96
N GLY A 33 29.16 -37.47 17.37
CA GLY A 33 30.51 -38.02 17.41
C GLY A 33 31.11 -38.26 16.02
N ALA A 34 30.54 -37.65 14.98
CA ALA A 34 30.94 -37.88 13.60
C ALA A 34 32.16 -37.05 13.20
N LYS A 35 33.11 -37.67 12.48
CA LYS A 35 34.34 -37.07 11.93
C LYS A 35 34.17 -36.84 10.43
N ILE A 36 33.59 -35.70 10.08
CA ILE A 36 33.33 -35.36 8.68
C ILE A 36 34.62 -35.01 7.93
N SER A 37 34.94 -35.83 6.93
CA SER A 37 36.09 -35.65 6.02
C SER A 37 35.65 -35.17 4.63
N HIS A 38 34.39 -35.41 4.23
CA HIS A 38 33.85 -35.05 2.92
C HIS A 38 32.89 -33.85 2.97
N PHE A 39 33.09 -32.90 2.06
CA PHE A 39 32.28 -31.68 1.94
C PHE A 39 31.76 -31.54 0.53
N MET A 40 30.55 -30.99 0.39
CA MET A 40 30.00 -30.65 -0.92
C MET A 40 30.87 -29.62 -1.65
N PRO A 41 30.87 -29.62 -3.00
CA PRO A 41 31.73 -28.74 -3.78
C PRO A 41 31.51 -27.26 -3.41
N ARG A 42 30.27 -26.84 -3.25
CA ARG A 42 29.92 -25.48 -2.82
C ARG A 42 29.33 -25.50 -1.41
N LEU A 43 29.80 -24.61 -0.53
CA LEU A 43 29.21 -24.40 0.78
C LEU A 43 28.47 -23.06 0.80
N MET A 44 27.34 -23.03 1.49
CA MET A 44 26.56 -21.84 1.78
C MET A 44 26.58 -21.61 3.29
N SER A 45 26.79 -20.38 3.72
CA SER A 45 26.89 -20.01 5.14
C SER A 45 26.01 -18.82 5.48
N LEU A 46 25.48 -18.81 6.71
CA LEU A 46 24.77 -17.69 7.32
C LEU A 46 25.65 -17.01 8.36
N ARG A 47 25.90 -15.72 8.16
CA ARG A 47 26.73 -14.90 9.03
C ARG A 47 25.96 -13.69 9.54
N ASP A 48 26.21 -13.24 10.76
CA ASP A 48 25.67 -11.96 11.21
C ASP A 48 26.42 -10.78 10.54
N LEU A 49 26.03 -9.55 10.88
CA LEU A 49 26.65 -8.33 10.35
C LEU A 49 28.11 -8.15 10.78
N GLU A 50 28.54 -8.85 11.84
CA GLU A 50 29.93 -8.86 12.31
C GLU A 50 30.75 -9.98 11.62
N GLY A 51 30.14 -10.75 10.72
CA GLY A 51 30.77 -11.84 9.96
C GLY A 51 30.82 -13.17 10.69
N LYS A 52 30.22 -13.28 11.89
CA LYS A 52 30.24 -14.51 12.69
C LYS A 52 29.33 -15.57 12.08
N LEU A 53 29.84 -16.79 11.94
CA LEU A 53 29.13 -17.94 11.36
C LEU A 53 28.12 -18.56 12.34
N PHE A 54 26.88 -18.75 11.88
CA PHE A 54 25.78 -19.36 12.67
C PHE A 54 25.19 -20.62 12.05
N ALA A 55 25.29 -20.78 10.74
CA ALA A 55 24.77 -21.95 10.04
C ALA A 55 25.52 -22.16 8.73
N ALA A 56 25.58 -23.41 8.27
CA ALA A 56 26.15 -23.76 6.99
C ALA A 56 25.47 -25.00 6.40
N CYS A 57 25.42 -25.09 5.07
CA CYS A 57 25.11 -26.33 4.36
C CYS A 57 25.93 -26.43 3.08
N GLY A 58 26.02 -27.64 2.54
CA GLY A 58 26.64 -27.93 1.26
C GLY A 58 25.61 -28.04 0.15
N LEU A 59 26.00 -27.64 -1.06
CA LEU A 59 25.20 -27.64 -2.26
C LEU A 59 25.93 -28.39 -3.38
N ARG A 60 25.22 -29.27 -4.09
CA ARG A 60 25.70 -29.93 -5.31
C ARG A 60 24.62 -29.90 -6.39
N ASP A 61 24.98 -29.39 -7.56
CA ASP A 61 24.08 -29.40 -8.71
C ASP A 61 24.05 -30.78 -9.37
N ALA A 62 22.85 -31.33 -9.58
CA ALA A 62 22.67 -32.63 -10.21
C ALA A 62 23.03 -32.64 -11.71
N THR A 63 23.16 -31.48 -12.38
CA THR A 63 23.49 -31.40 -13.81
C THR A 63 24.89 -31.92 -14.14
N HIS A 64 25.85 -31.68 -13.26
CA HIS A 64 27.27 -31.82 -13.59
C HIS A 64 27.91 -33.05 -12.96
N GLU A 65 27.36 -33.56 -11.87
CA GLU A 65 27.96 -34.64 -11.09
C GLU A 65 26.93 -35.65 -10.59
N ARG A 66 27.43 -36.83 -10.23
CA ARG A 66 26.65 -37.85 -9.52
C ARG A 66 26.28 -37.32 -8.13
N LEU A 67 25.03 -37.48 -7.71
CA LEU A 67 24.61 -37.09 -6.36
C LEU A 67 25.13 -38.10 -5.33
N PHE A 68 25.55 -37.65 -4.15
CA PHE A 68 25.98 -38.56 -3.10
C PHE A 68 24.83 -39.43 -2.59
N LEU A 69 23.60 -38.91 -2.57
CA LEU A 69 22.38 -39.67 -2.23
C LEU A 69 22.17 -40.92 -3.09
N GLU A 70 22.70 -40.96 -4.31
CA GLU A 70 22.64 -42.12 -5.21
C GLU A 70 23.54 -43.29 -4.75
N THR A 71 24.24 -43.14 -3.64
CA THR A 71 24.89 -44.26 -2.94
C THR A 71 23.85 -45.14 -2.24
N TYR A 72 22.72 -44.56 -1.83
CA TYR A 72 21.67 -45.27 -1.10
C TYR A 72 20.57 -45.86 -1.99
N THR A 73 20.60 -45.58 -3.29
CA THR A 73 19.55 -45.96 -4.23
C THR A 73 20.10 -46.81 -5.37
N ASP A 74 19.26 -47.69 -5.91
CA ASP A 74 19.60 -48.50 -7.08
C ASP A 74 19.23 -47.79 -8.41
N GLN A 75 18.53 -46.66 -8.32
CA GLN A 75 18.08 -45.83 -9.44
C GLN A 75 18.52 -44.38 -9.23
N PRO A 76 18.71 -43.59 -10.30
CA PRO A 76 18.95 -42.15 -10.22
C PRO A 76 17.83 -41.42 -9.47
N ILE A 77 18.18 -40.38 -8.72
CA ILE A 77 17.24 -39.65 -7.85
C ILE A 77 16.07 -39.07 -8.65
N GLU A 78 16.31 -38.54 -9.85
CA GLU A 78 15.25 -37.99 -10.70
C GLU A 78 14.20 -39.02 -11.09
N GLN A 79 14.56 -40.30 -11.24
CA GLN A 79 13.62 -41.37 -11.59
C GLN A 79 12.75 -41.73 -10.39
N LEU A 80 13.36 -41.89 -9.21
CA LEU A 80 12.64 -42.15 -7.96
C LEU A 80 11.70 -41.00 -7.63
N LEU A 81 12.18 -39.77 -7.77
CA LEU A 81 11.40 -38.57 -7.52
C LEU A 81 10.25 -38.44 -8.51
N SER A 82 10.49 -38.64 -9.81
CA SER A 82 9.43 -38.62 -10.84
C SER A 82 8.34 -39.65 -10.55
N ALA A 83 8.72 -40.87 -10.16
CA ALA A 83 7.79 -41.92 -9.79
C ALA A 83 6.99 -41.55 -8.53
N ARG A 84 7.64 -40.91 -7.55
CA ARG A 84 7.02 -40.50 -6.29
C ARG A 84 5.96 -39.41 -6.50
N VAL A 85 6.25 -38.42 -7.33
CA VAL A 85 5.38 -37.24 -7.54
C VAL A 85 4.38 -37.43 -8.68
N GLY A 86 4.47 -38.54 -9.43
CA GLY A 86 3.56 -38.85 -10.54
C GLY A 86 3.75 -37.96 -11.77
N ARG A 87 4.87 -37.26 -11.90
CA ARG A 87 5.22 -36.41 -13.06
C ARG A 87 6.71 -36.42 -13.37
N PRO A 88 7.14 -36.17 -14.62
CA PRO A 88 8.56 -36.11 -14.96
C PRO A 88 9.27 -34.98 -14.19
N VAL A 89 10.39 -35.31 -13.54
CA VAL A 89 11.29 -34.37 -12.88
C VAL A 89 12.64 -34.40 -13.60
N PRO A 90 13.01 -33.34 -14.35
CA PRO A 90 14.30 -33.27 -15.01
C PRO A 90 15.45 -33.22 -14.00
N ARG A 91 16.53 -33.98 -14.24
CA ARG A 91 17.73 -33.97 -13.40
C ARG A 91 18.30 -32.56 -13.21
N LYS A 92 18.23 -31.72 -14.26
CA LYS A 92 18.70 -30.33 -14.24
C LYS A 92 17.97 -29.43 -13.23
N ASP A 93 16.82 -29.85 -12.73
CA ASP A 93 16.01 -29.08 -11.80
C ASP A 93 16.27 -29.45 -10.34
N ILE A 94 17.21 -30.38 -10.09
CA ILE A 94 17.52 -30.94 -8.77
C ILE A 94 18.83 -30.35 -8.25
N ILE A 95 18.84 -29.99 -6.96
CA ILE A 95 20.05 -29.70 -6.19
C ILE A 95 20.09 -30.62 -4.96
N GLU A 96 21.27 -31.16 -4.65
CA GLU A 96 21.50 -31.93 -3.44
C GLU A 96 22.00 -31.00 -2.32
N ILE A 97 21.38 -31.13 -1.15
CA ILE A 97 21.78 -30.43 0.08
C ILE A 97 22.46 -31.42 1.01
N GLY A 98 23.71 -31.12 1.35
CA GLY A 98 24.52 -31.88 2.30
C GLY A 98 25.01 -31.02 3.47
N ASN A 99 25.78 -31.61 4.37
CA ASN A 99 26.51 -30.90 5.44
C ASN A 99 25.67 -29.90 6.27
N PHE A 100 24.35 -30.11 6.41
CA PHE A 100 23.44 -29.16 7.07
C PHE A 100 23.77 -29.03 8.57
N SER A 101 24.26 -27.85 8.95
CA SER A 101 24.85 -27.58 10.27
C SER A 101 24.36 -26.25 10.82
N VAL A 102 23.88 -26.23 12.06
CA VAL A 102 23.36 -25.03 12.72
C VAL A 102 23.93 -24.91 14.14
N ALA A 103 24.31 -23.71 14.55
CA ALA A 103 24.86 -23.45 15.88
C ALA A 103 23.79 -23.50 16.98
N GLU A 104 22.55 -23.15 16.64
CA GLU A 104 21.40 -23.12 17.56
C GLU A 104 20.10 -23.47 16.82
N MET A 105 19.10 -24.01 17.55
CA MET A 105 17.85 -24.52 16.93
C MET A 105 17.08 -23.48 16.11
N GLY A 106 17.20 -22.18 16.45
CA GLY A 106 16.53 -21.10 15.72
C GLY A 106 17.09 -20.86 14.31
N MET A 107 18.34 -21.25 14.04
CA MET A 107 19.01 -20.96 12.77
C MET A 107 18.59 -21.91 11.64
N ALA A 108 18.06 -23.09 11.95
CA ALA A 108 17.58 -24.03 10.94
C ALA A 108 16.51 -23.43 10.03
N ARG A 109 15.63 -22.58 10.59
CA ARG A 109 14.59 -21.89 9.82
C ARG A 109 15.18 -20.89 8.82
N LEU A 110 16.18 -20.13 9.25
CA LEU A 110 16.86 -19.14 8.40
C LEU A 110 17.68 -19.83 7.29
N LEU A 111 18.39 -20.91 7.64
CA LEU A 111 19.16 -21.68 6.67
C LEU A 111 18.26 -22.33 5.63
N ASN A 112 17.11 -22.87 6.03
CA ASN A 112 16.10 -23.37 5.10
C ASN A 112 15.60 -22.26 4.17
N GLY A 113 15.32 -21.05 4.70
CA GLY A 113 14.95 -19.88 3.90
C GLY A 113 15.98 -19.56 2.81
N ALA A 114 17.26 -19.48 3.19
CA ALA A 114 18.36 -19.24 2.23
C ALA A 114 18.49 -20.36 1.17
N ILE A 115 18.21 -21.61 1.53
CA ILE A 115 18.18 -22.73 0.56
C ILE A 115 17.07 -22.51 -0.47
N PHE A 116 15.88 -22.08 -0.04
CA PHE A 116 14.79 -21.76 -0.97
C PHE A 116 15.14 -20.58 -1.87
N ASP A 117 15.68 -19.49 -1.33
CA ASP A 117 16.13 -18.34 -2.13
C ASP A 117 17.14 -18.79 -3.19
N GLN A 118 18.02 -19.72 -2.84
CA GLN A 118 18.98 -20.30 -3.77
C GLN A 118 18.32 -21.17 -4.86
N LEU A 119 17.27 -21.94 -4.55
CA LEU A 119 16.48 -22.66 -5.54
C LEU A 119 15.85 -21.70 -6.55
N HIS A 120 15.31 -20.56 -6.07
CA HIS A 120 14.76 -19.50 -6.91
C HIS A 120 15.86 -18.89 -7.81
N ALA A 121 16.97 -18.46 -7.23
CA ALA A 121 18.08 -17.82 -7.96
C ALA A 121 18.70 -18.73 -9.04
N THR A 122 18.64 -20.05 -8.86
CA THR A 122 19.23 -21.03 -9.80
C THR A 122 18.20 -21.73 -10.69
N SER A 123 16.93 -21.31 -10.65
CA SER A 123 15.83 -21.95 -11.39
C SER A 123 15.70 -23.46 -11.11
N LYS A 124 16.16 -23.93 -9.95
CA LYS A 124 15.99 -25.32 -9.52
C LYS A 124 14.60 -25.47 -8.92
N HIS A 125 13.99 -26.64 -9.10
CA HIS A 125 12.67 -26.94 -8.57
C HIS A 125 12.69 -27.93 -7.41
N TRP A 126 13.82 -28.61 -7.14
CA TRP A 126 13.86 -29.67 -6.14
C TRP A 126 15.14 -29.59 -5.32
N ALA A 127 15.00 -29.66 -3.99
CA ALA A 127 16.09 -29.91 -3.07
C ALA A 127 16.00 -31.34 -2.54
N VAL A 128 17.06 -32.12 -2.67
CA VAL A 128 17.14 -33.50 -2.16
C VAL A 128 18.22 -33.62 -1.09
N PHE A 129 17.96 -34.40 -0.04
CA PHE A 129 18.86 -34.46 1.12
C PHE A 129 18.62 -35.72 1.96
N THR A 130 19.57 -36.03 2.85
CA THR A 130 19.32 -36.94 3.98
C THR A 130 18.83 -36.16 5.19
N GLY A 131 17.81 -36.67 5.87
CA GLY A 131 17.31 -36.04 7.09
C GLY A 131 16.87 -37.03 8.16
N VAL A 132 17.31 -36.76 9.39
CA VAL A 132 16.87 -37.46 10.60
C VAL A 132 15.50 -36.96 11.07
N GLN A 133 14.87 -37.67 12.01
CA GLN A 133 13.52 -37.35 12.50
C GLN A 133 13.39 -35.89 12.98
N LEU A 134 14.42 -35.33 13.61
CA LEU A 134 14.41 -33.96 14.12
C LEU A 134 14.27 -32.93 12.99
N LEU A 135 15.03 -33.09 11.90
CA LEU A 135 14.95 -32.21 10.73
C LEU A 135 13.58 -32.31 10.06
N ARG A 136 13.04 -33.53 9.93
CA ARG A 136 11.70 -33.76 9.39
C ARG A 136 10.62 -33.07 10.22
N ASN A 137 10.68 -33.22 11.54
CA ASN A 137 9.75 -32.57 12.45
C ASN A 137 9.84 -31.03 12.34
N ALA A 138 11.05 -30.49 12.13
CA ALA A 138 11.24 -29.05 11.93
C ALA A 138 10.65 -28.55 10.60
N LEU A 139 10.79 -29.33 9.52
CA LEU A 139 10.18 -29.04 8.22
C LEU A 139 8.65 -29.09 8.29
N ILE A 140 8.07 -30.14 8.89
CA ILE A 140 6.62 -30.28 9.07
C ILE A 140 6.04 -29.15 9.93
N LYS A 141 6.72 -28.78 11.03
CA LYS A 141 6.34 -27.61 11.84
C LYS A 141 6.39 -26.29 11.06
N SER A 142 7.16 -26.25 9.99
CA SER A 142 7.26 -25.13 9.07
C SER A 142 6.30 -25.24 7.88
N ASP A 143 5.36 -26.19 7.94
CA ASP A 143 4.34 -26.47 6.90
C ASP A 143 4.95 -27.00 5.58
N ILE A 144 6.19 -27.51 5.64
CA ILE A 144 6.89 -28.14 4.53
C ILE A 144 6.80 -29.65 4.72
N THR A 145 6.10 -30.34 3.82
CA THR A 145 6.00 -31.80 3.84
C THR A 145 7.00 -32.39 2.84
N PRO A 146 8.10 -33.00 3.30
CA PRO A 146 9.08 -33.61 2.39
C PRO A 146 8.54 -34.92 1.81
N GLU A 147 8.85 -35.17 0.53
CA GLU A 147 8.65 -36.44 -0.13
C GLU A 147 9.69 -37.45 0.30
N PHE A 148 9.25 -38.61 0.78
CA PHE A 148 10.15 -39.72 1.14
C PHE A 148 10.53 -40.50 -0.12
N LEU A 149 11.84 -40.72 -0.31
CA LEU A 149 12.37 -41.48 -1.43
C LEU A 149 12.84 -42.88 -1.01
N CYS A 150 13.70 -42.98 0.01
CA CYS A 150 14.13 -44.27 0.56
C CYS A 150 14.74 -44.15 1.96
N ASP A 151 14.85 -45.28 2.66
CA ASP A 151 15.66 -45.38 3.87
C ASP A 151 17.15 -45.37 3.54
N VAL A 152 17.95 -44.81 4.44
CA VAL A 152 19.41 -44.81 4.30
C VAL A 152 19.97 -46.06 4.97
N ASP A 153 20.74 -46.84 4.21
CA ASP A 153 21.49 -47.99 4.73
C ASP A 153 22.98 -47.66 4.83
N LYS A 154 23.51 -47.69 6.06
CA LYS A 154 24.93 -47.46 6.36
C LYS A 154 25.85 -48.45 5.65
N GLN A 155 25.38 -49.67 5.38
CA GLN A 155 26.18 -50.71 4.72
C GLN A 155 26.50 -50.39 3.26
N ARG A 156 25.78 -49.44 2.65
CA ARG A 156 26.05 -48.96 1.28
C ARG A 156 27.23 -47.98 1.21
N LEU A 157 27.75 -47.50 2.35
CA LEU A 157 28.96 -46.69 2.39
C LEU A 157 30.25 -47.53 2.33
N PRO A 158 31.36 -46.99 1.81
CA PRO A 158 32.68 -47.59 1.95
C PRO A 158 32.99 -47.96 3.41
N LEU A 159 33.52 -49.16 3.64
CA LEU A 159 33.79 -49.70 4.99
C LEU A 159 34.64 -48.75 5.86
N GLU A 160 35.58 -48.04 5.23
CA GLU A 160 36.46 -47.07 5.86
C GLU A 160 35.73 -45.80 6.35
N GLU A 161 34.65 -45.39 5.69
CA GLU A 161 33.86 -44.22 6.08
C GLU A 161 32.80 -44.55 7.14
N GLN A 162 32.37 -45.82 7.25
CA GLN A 162 31.28 -46.21 8.15
C GLN A 162 31.57 -45.85 9.62
N ALA A 163 32.81 -45.99 10.09
CA ALA A 163 33.18 -45.65 11.46
C ALA A 163 33.14 -44.14 11.74
N ASP A 164 33.39 -43.31 10.72
CA ASP A 164 33.51 -41.86 10.85
C ASP A 164 32.17 -41.17 11.10
N TRP A 165 31.05 -41.81 10.84
CA TRP A 165 29.73 -41.19 11.04
C TRP A 165 29.17 -41.29 12.47
N GLY A 166 29.91 -41.91 13.41
CA GLY A 166 29.48 -42.04 14.81
C GLY A 166 28.05 -42.60 14.94
N SER A 167 27.23 -41.92 15.75
CA SER A 167 25.82 -42.27 16.02
C SER A 167 24.81 -41.70 15.00
N TYR A 168 25.26 -41.04 13.92
CA TYR A 168 24.36 -40.39 12.96
C TYR A 168 23.34 -41.38 12.34
N TYR A 169 23.80 -42.57 11.95
CA TYR A 169 22.93 -43.59 11.35
C TYR A 169 21.99 -44.27 12.35
N GLU A 170 22.27 -44.19 13.66
CA GLU A 170 21.35 -44.66 14.70
C GLU A 170 20.06 -43.82 14.74
N GLN A 171 20.13 -42.59 14.21
CA GLN A 171 18.99 -41.68 14.07
C GLN A 171 18.08 -42.02 12.88
N LYS A 172 18.36 -43.10 12.16
CA LYS A 172 17.61 -43.59 11.00
C LYS A 172 17.33 -42.48 9.97
N PRO A 173 18.38 -41.87 9.39
CA PRO A 173 18.21 -40.86 8.35
C PRO A 173 17.47 -41.45 7.14
N GLN A 174 16.74 -40.60 6.43
CA GLN A 174 16.03 -40.98 5.21
C GLN A 174 16.39 -40.03 4.08
N VAL A 175 16.43 -40.55 2.85
CA VAL A 175 16.54 -39.74 1.63
C VAL A 175 15.18 -39.13 1.35
N MET A 176 15.15 -37.81 1.26
CA MET A 176 13.93 -37.03 1.08
C MET A 176 14.12 -35.96 0.02
N ALA A 177 13.02 -35.48 -0.54
CA ALA A 177 12.97 -34.36 -1.46
C ALA A 177 11.96 -33.32 -0.99
N ILE A 178 12.25 -32.05 -1.23
CA ILE A 178 11.29 -30.96 -1.07
C ILE A 178 11.16 -30.27 -2.42
N GLU A 179 9.92 -30.09 -2.86
CA GLU A 179 9.64 -29.28 -4.03
C GLU A 179 9.78 -27.80 -3.72
N ARG A 180 10.28 -27.04 -4.68
CA ARG A 180 10.12 -25.59 -4.75
C ARG A 180 8.63 -25.31 -4.90
N SER A 181 7.93 -25.22 -3.79
CA SER A 181 6.75 -24.37 -3.70
C SER A 181 7.25 -22.92 -3.70
N GLU A 182 6.44 -21.98 -4.17
CA GLU A 182 6.56 -20.58 -3.71
C GLU A 182 6.78 -20.65 -2.20
N SER A 183 7.94 -20.16 -1.75
CA SER A 183 8.46 -20.42 -0.41
C SER A 183 7.37 -20.13 0.62
N ILE A 184 7.16 -20.99 1.61
CA ILE A 184 6.21 -20.68 2.71
C ILE A 184 6.65 -19.41 3.46
N THR A 185 7.93 -19.04 3.34
CA THR A 185 8.47 -17.75 3.77
C THR A 185 8.02 -16.62 2.84
N GLU A 186 8.03 -16.79 1.52
CA GLU A 186 7.44 -15.84 0.56
C GLU A 186 5.91 -15.76 0.67
N LYS A 187 5.17 -16.87 0.81
CA LYS A 187 3.72 -16.87 1.06
C LYS A 187 3.33 -16.25 2.41
N LYS A 188 4.22 -16.28 3.41
CA LYS A 188 4.04 -15.59 4.70
C LYS A 188 4.58 -14.15 4.70
N MET A 189 5.44 -13.78 3.75
CA MET A 189 6.00 -12.43 3.60
C MET A 189 5.29 -11.60 2.52
N GLN A 190 4.62 -12.23 1.57
CA GLN A 190 3.87 -11.55 0.53
C GLN A 190 2.73 -10.77 1.20
N PRO A 191 2.59 -9.47 0.90
CA PRO A 191 1.52 -8.65 1.46
C PRO A 191 0.17 -9.33 1.31
N ALA A 192 -0.63 -9.37 2.38
CA ALA A 192 -1.94 -10.03 2.39
C ALA A 192 -2.86 -9.53 1.27
N LEU A 193 -2.73 -8.25 0.89
CA LEU A 193 -3.41 -7.66 -0.26
C LEU A 193 -3.04 -8.37 -1.57
N ILE A 194 -1.76 -8.59 -1.84
CA ILE A 194 -1.27 -9.26 -3.06
C ILE A 194 -1.69 -10.73 -3.06
N ALA A 195 -1.61 -11.42 -1.93
CA ALA A 195 -2.07 -12.81 -1.82
C ALA A 195 -3.59 -12.93 -2.05
N ALA A 196 -4.38 -11.96 -1.59
CA ALA A 196 -5.81 -11.92 -1.83
C ALA A 196 -6.15 -11.61 -3.30
N LEU A 197 -5.41 -10.67 -3.92
CA LEU A 197 -5.55 -10.38 -5.34
C LEU A 197 -5.17 -11.58 -6.21
N ALA A 198 -4.09 -12.30 -5.90
CA ALA A 198 -3.69 -13.50 -6.62
C ALA A 198 -4.80 -14.57 -6.64
N ARG A 199 -5.57 -14.71 -5.54
CA ARG A 199 -6.76 -15.58 -5.52
C ARG A 199 -7.84 -15.10 -6.49
N GLN A 200 -8.10 -13.80 -6.57
CA GLN A 200 -9.05 -13.24 -7.54
C GLN A 200 -8.57 -13.47 -8.98
N CYS A 201 -7.27 -13.26 -9.24
CA CYS A 201 -6.65 -13.54 -10.53
C CYS A 201 -6.84 -14.99 -10.98
N ALA A 202 -6.70 -15.95 -10.06
CA ALA A 202 -6.89 -17.37 -10.34
C ALA A 202 -8.36 -17.79 -10.47
N GLN A 203 -9.27 -17.16 -9.72
CA GLN A 203 -10.68 -17.53 -9.69
C GLN A 203 -11.46 -17.04 -10.93
N GLN A 204 -11.08 -15.90 -11.51
CA GLN A 204 -11.81 -15.29 -12.61
C GLN A 204 -10.89 -14.65 -13.67
N PRO A 205 -9.98 -15.44 -14.28
CA PRO A 205 -8.91 -14.91 -15.13
C PRO A 205 -9.39 -14.12 -16.36
N ASP A 206 -10.60 -14.37 -16.84
CA ASP A 206 -11.16 -13.76 -18.04
C ASP A 206 -12.00 -12.50 -17.76
N VAL A 207 -12.31 -12.20 -16.49
CA VAL A 207 -13.07 -11.00 -16.12
C VAL A 207 -12.16 -9.78 -16.18
N LEU A 208 -12.68 -8.65 -16.66
CA LEU A 208 -11.94 -7.38 -16.69
C LEU A 208 -11.71 -6.84 -15.27
N ALA A 209 -10.45 -6.71 -14.88
CA ALA A 209 -10.04 -6.13 -13.61
C ALA A 209 -9.85 -4.62 -13.73
N LEU A 210 -9.08 -4.17 -14.73
CA LEU A 210 -8.72 -2.77 -14.92
C LEU A 210 -9.08 -2.33 -16.34
N VAL A 211 -9.80 -1.21 -16.46
CA VAL A 211 -10.20 -0.60 -17.74
C VAL A 211 -9.69 0.84 -17.79
N GLY A 212 -8.53 1.04 -18.41
CA GLY A 212 -7.96 2.35 -18.72
C GLY A 212 -8.28 2.80 -20.15
N GLU A 213 -7.85 4.01 -20.50
CA GLU A 213 -8.02 4.53 -21.87
C GLU A 213 -7.17 3.77 -22.90
N LYS A 214 -5.93 3.41 -22.50
CA LYS A 214 -4.96 2.76 -23.38
C LYS A 214 -4.75 1.28 -23.08
N HIS A 215 -5.03 0.85 -21.85
CA HIS A 215 -4.77 -0.52 -21.40
C HIS A 215 -6.00 -1.04 -20.68
N THR A 216 -6.33 -2.28 -20.98
CA THR A 216 -7.31 -3.07 -20.25
C THR A 216 -6.61 -4.34 -19.82
N PHE A 217 -6.86 -4.77 -18.59
CA PHE A 217 -6.32 -6.01 -18.05
C PHE A 217 -7.48 -6.85 -17.53
N SER A 218 -7.58 -8.08 -18.02
CA SER A 218 -8.30 -9.12 -17.30
C SER A 218 -7.60 -9.42 -15.98
N TYR A 219 -8.26 -10.11 -15.06
CA TYR A 219 -7.66 -10.58 -13.81
C TYR A 219 -6.44 -11.49 -14.05
N GLY A 220 -6.49 -12.38 -15.04
CA GLY A 220 -5.36 -13.22 -15.43
C GLY A 220 -4.20 -12.45 -16.07
N GLU A 221 -4.51 -11.38 -16.82
CA GLU A 221 -3.49 -10.46 -17.36
C GLU A 221 -2.88 -9.58 -16.28
N LEU A 222 -3.69 -9.10 -15.33
CA LEU A 222 -3.24 -8.31 -14.18
C LEU A 222 -2.26 -9.09 -13.32
N GLY A 223 -2.56 -10.35 -12.99
CA GLY A 223 -1.66 -11.22 -12.23
C GLY A 223 -0.29 -11.35 -12.91
N ARG A 224 -0.28 -11.69 -14.22
CA ARG A 224 0.96 -11.78 -15.01
C ARG A 224 1.70 -10.45 -15.10
N ALA A 225 0.99 -9.34 -15.25
CA ALA A 225 1.59 -8.02 -15.32
C ALA A 225 2.26 -7.64 -14.00
N ILE A 226 1.62 -7.91 -12.86
CA ILE A 226 2.19 -7.70 -11.52
C ILE A 226 3.47 -8.52 -11.35
N GLU A 227 3.47 -9.80 -11.72
CA GLU A 227 4.66 -10.66 -11.63
C GLU A 227 5.82 -10.15 -12.51
N GLN A 228 5.53 -9.83 -13.77
CA GLN A 228 6.53 -9.32 -14.71
C GLN A 228 7.15 -8.00 -14.25
N ILE A 229 6.31 -7.08 -13.78
CA ILE A 229 6.78 -5.78 -13.30
C ILE A 229 7.48 -5.93 -11.97
N SER A 230 7.02 -6.79 -11.07
CA SER A 230 7.71 -7.09 -9.81
C SER A 230 9.14 -7.57 -10.08
N ALA A 231 9.33 -8.48 -11.05
CA ALA A 231 10.65 -8.94 -11.48
C ALA A 231 11.52 -7.80 -12.04
N LEU A 232 10.94 -6.90 -12.84
CA LEU A 232 11.63 -5.70 -13.32
C LEU A 232 12.04 -4.79 -12.15
N LEU A 233 11.13 -4.49 -11.22
CA LEU A 233 11.38 -3.63 -10.07
C LEU A 233 12.46 -4.20 -9.15
N HIS A 234 12.61 -5.53 -9.05
CA HIS A 234 13.73 -6.14 -8.33
C HIS A 234 15.09 -5.78 -8.92
N THR A 235 15.18 -5.51 -10.23
CA THR A 235 16.43 -5.05 -10.85
C THR A 235 16.77 -3.60 -10.51
N PHE A 236 15.82 -2.83 -9.98
CA PHE A 236 16.06 -1.44 -9.67
C PHE A 236 16.85 -1.36 -8.35
N PRO A 237 17.97 -0.63 -8.32
CA PRO A 237 18.74 -0.46 -7.09
C PRO A 237 17.98 0.35 -6.03
N ALA A 238 17.00 1.16 -6.46
CA ALA A 238 16.18 2.00 -5.60
C ALA A 238 15.23 1.20 -4.71
N HIS A 239 15.23 1.48 -3.40
CA HIS A 239 14.19 0.98 -2.48
C HIS A 239 12.92 1.84 -2.50
N THR A 240 13.04 3.12 -2.85
CA THR A 240 11.98 4.14 -2.88
C THR A 240 11.72 4.59 -4.31
N LEU A 241 10.48 4.40 -4.77
CA LEU A 241 10.07 4.69 -6.14
C LEU A 241 8.97 5.75 -6.17
N GLY A 242 9.20 6.83 -6.90
CA GLY A 242 8.18 7.84 -7.19
C GLY A 242 7.29 7.39 -8.34
N LEU A 243 5.97 7.39 -8.16
CA LEU A 243 5.01 7.18 -9.25
C LEU A 243 4.41 8.51 -9.68
N ALA A 244 4.84 8.97 -10.85
CA ALA A 244 4.50 10.24 -11.48
C ALA A 244 3.76 10.00 -12.81
N LEU A 245 2.64 9.26 -12.76
CA LEU A 245 1.80 8.96 -13.93
C LEU A 245 0.35 9.35 -13.65
N ASP A 246 -0.35 9.89 -14.65
CA ASP A 246 -1.78 10.17 -14.54
C ASP A 246 -2.55 8.87 -14.28
N ASN A 247 -3.80 9.00 -13.84
CA ASN A 247 -4.70 7.88 -13.64
C ASN A 247 -4.73 6.99 -14.88
N SER A 248 -4.32 5.74 -14.69
CA SER A 248 -4.28 4.74 -15.73
C SER A 248 -4.27 3.35 -15.12
N ALA A 249 -4.66 2.34 -15.91
CA ALA A 249 -4.51 0.95 -15.50
C ALA A 249 -3.05 0.59 -15.19
N LEU A 250 -2.10 1.17 -15.93
CA LEU A 250 -0.67 0.98 -15.70
C LEU A 250 -0.21 1.56 -14.35
N TRP A 251 -0.74 2.71 -13.93
CA TRP A 251 -0.47 3.23 -12.58
C TRP A 251 -0.83 2.21 -11.49
N ALA A 252 -2.01 1.59 -11.60
CA ALA A 252 -2.47 0.58 -10.63
C ALA A 252 -1.58 -0.66 -10.63
N VAL A 253 -1.15 -1.11 -11.81
CA VAL A 253 -0.25 -2.27 -11.92
C VAL A 253 1.11 -1.96 -11.30
N LEU A 254 1.70 -0.78 -11.55
CA LEU A 254 2.96 -0.35 -10.94
C LEU A 254 2.88 -0.28 -9.41
N ASP A 255 1.78 0.26 -8.88
CA ASP A 255 1.54 0.35 -7.44
C ASP A 255 1.46 -1.05 -6.79
N LEU A 256 0.70 -1.97 -7.40
CA LEU A 256 0.56 -3.35 -6.92
C LEU A 256 1.86 -4.15 -7.06
N ALA A 257 2.59 -3.98 -8.16
CA ALA A 257 3.89 -4.61 -8.37
C ALA A 257 4.97 -4.07 -7.40
N GLY A 258 4.92 -2.78 -7.07
CA GLY A 258 5.76 -2.19 -6.04
C GLY A 258 5.52 -2.83 -4.67
N LEU A 259 4.25 -3.01 -4.31
CA LEU A 259 3.88 -3.72 -3.11
C LEU A 259 4.34 -5.19 -3.12
N ALA A 260 4.18 -5.89 -4.25
CA ALA A 260 4.62 -7.29 -4.41
C ALA A 260 6.15 -7.46 -4.35
N SER A 261 6.92 -6.48 -4.82
CA SER A 261 8.38 -6.47 -4.84
C SER A 261 9.02 -5.84 -3.59
N HIS A 262 8.21 -5.47 -2.58
CA HIS A 262 8.64 -4.78 -1.38
C HIS A 262 9.37 -3.44 -1.63
N LYS A 263 9.06 -2.78 -2.76
CA LYS A 263 9.49 -1.42 -3.04
C LYS A 263 8.55 -0.44 -2.33
N VAL A 264 9.12 0.61 -1.76
CA VAL A 264 8.34 1.68 -1.17
C VAL A 264 7.82 2.55 -2.31
N ILE A 265 6.50 2.58 -2.46
CA ILE A 265 5.84 3.40 -3.48
C ILE A 265 5.44 4.76 -2.92
N ILE A 266 5.82 5.82 -3.62
CA ILE A 266 5.47 7.21 -3.31
C ILE A 266 4.71 7.80 -4.49
N PRO A 267 3.38 7.84 -4.46
CA PRO A 267 2.60 8.56 -5.46
C PRO A 267 2.94 10.06 -5.43
N LEU A 268 3.34 10.60 -6.57
CA LEU A 268 3.61 12.02 -6.75
C LEU A 268 2.39 12.70 -7.39
N PRO A 269 1.64 13.54 -6.66
CA PRO A 269 0.43 14.15 -7.20
C PRO A 269 0.73 15.20 -8.29
N PHE A 270 -0.01 15.17 -9.41
CA PHE A 270 0.10 16.18 -10.47
C PHE A 270 -0.29 17.59 -10.06
N PHE A 271 -1.08 17.71 -9.00
CA PHE A 271 -1.50 19.02 -8.47
C PHE A 271 -0.47 19.64 -7.53
N PHE A 272 0.65 18.96 -7.24
CA PHE A 272 1.75 19.55 -6.49
C PHE A 272 2.51 20.57 -7.33
N SER A 273 3.00 21.62 -6.68
CA SER A 273 3.95 22.55 -7.29
C SER A 273 5.31 21.86 -7.52
N ALA A 274 6.16 22.46 -8.37
CA ALA A 274 7.53 22.00 -8.56
C ALA A 274 8.30 21.88 -7.24
N GLU A 275 8.15 22.87 -6.36
CA GLU A 275 8.76 22.88 -5.02
C GLU A 275 8.25 21.72 -4.14
N GLN A 276 6.96 21.41 -4.20
CA GLN A 276 6.38 20.31 -3.43
C GLN A 276 6.82 18.94 -3.95
N ILE A 277 6.96 18.80 -5.26
CA ILE A 277 7.51 17.58 -5.88
C ILE A 277 8.97 17.42 -5.44
N ALA A 278 9.79 18.47 -5.56
CA ALA A 278 11.18 18.46 -5.12
C ALA A 278 11.32 18.15 -3.63
N HIS A 279 10.50 18.78 -2.78
CA HIS A 279 10.43 18.48 -1.35
C HIS A 279 10.12 16.99 -1.12
N SER A 280 9.11 16.44 -1.80
CA SER A 280 8.72 15.03 -1.64
C SER A 280 9.84 14.06 -2.06
N ILE A 281 10.58 14.40 -3.12
CA ILE A 281 11.74 13.63 -3.59
C ILE A 281 12.85 13.61 -2.53
N LEU A 282 13.24 14.78 -2.04
CA LEU A 282 14.33 14.93 -1.07
C LEU A 282 13.95 14.39 0.31
N ASP A 283 12.69 14.55 0.71
CA ASP A 283 12.19 14.16 2.02
C ASP A 283 12.04 12.64 2.14
N ALA A 284 11.48 11.96 1.12
CA ALA A 284 11.37 10.50 1.08
C ALA A 284 12.62 9.78 0.55
N GLY A 285 13.60 10.53 0.03
CA GLY A 285 14.80 9.95 -0.58
C GLY A 285 14.47 9.15 -1.83
N ILE A 286 13.63 9.70 -2.72
CA ILE A 286 13.22 9.04 -3.97
C ILE A 286 14.41 9.03 -4.93
N THR A 287 14.94 7.85 -5.25
CA THR A 287 16.10 7.71 -6.16
C THR A 287 15.69 7.35 -7.59
N SER A 288 14.43 6.95 -7.82
CA SER A 288 13.91 6.70 -9.16
C SER A 288 12.46 7.14 -9.28
N ILE A 289 12.14 7.85 -10.36
CA ILE A 289 10.77 8.28 -10.70
C ILE A 289 10.33 7.55 -11.97
N LEU A 290 9.19 6.86 -11.90
CA LEU A 290 8.49 6.33 -13.06
C LEU A 290 7.46 7.35 -13.53
N THR A 291 7.52 7.75 -14.79
CA THR A 291 6.61 8.76 -15.35
C THR A 291 6.25 8.47 -16.82
N ASP A 292 5.07 8.92 -17.22
CA ASP A 292 4.66 9.01 -18.63
C ASP A 292 4.75 10.44 -19.20
N GLN A 293 5.37 11.37 -18.46
CA GLN A 293 5.59 12.77 -18.83
C GLN A 293 7.05 13.22 -18.52
N PRO A 294 8.07 12.55 -19.09
CA PRO A 294 9.48 12.76 -18.71
C PRO A 294 9.93 14.21 -18.83
N ALA A 295 9.61 14.90 -19.93
CA ALA A 295 10.01 16.28 -20.16
C ALA A 295 9.51 17.25 -19.07
N GLY A 296 8.28 17.05 -18.57
CA GLY A 296 7.71 17.88 -17.51
C GLY A 296 8.43 17.68 -16.17
N TYR A 297 8.73 16.43 -15.83
CA TYR A 297 9.45 16.11 -14.61
C TYR A 297 10.93 16.50 -14.69
N GLU A 298 11.61 16.31 -15.81
CA GLU A 298 12.98 16.80 -16.02
C GLU A 298 13.08 18.32 -15.82
N GLN A 299 12.11 19.08 -16.31
CA GLN A 299 12.05 20.53 -16.09
C GLN A 299 11.88 20.88 -14.59
N ILE A 300 11.01 20.17 -13.87
CA ILE A 300 10.80 20.36 -12.42
C ILE A 300 12.07 20.02 -11.64
N LEU A 301 12.73 18.91 -11.98
CA LEU A 301 13.96 18.44 -11.33
C LEU A 301 15.09 19.45 -11.54
N SER A 302 15.32 19.87 -12.78
CA SER A 302 16.34 20.87 -13.15
C SER A 302 16.11 22.21 -12.45
N ALA A 303 14.86 22.71 -12.46
CA ALA A 303 14.51 23.97 -11.78
C ALA A 303 14.69 23.91 -10.26
N SER A 304 14.67 22.71 -9.68
CA SER A 304 14.84 22.48 -8.25
C SER A 304 16.26 22.07 -7.86
N GLY A 305 17.20 22.07 -8.81
CA GLY A 305 18.58 21.66 -8.58
C GLY A 305 18.77 20.16 -8.31
N ILE A 306 17.81 19.32 -8.73
CA ILE A 306 17.90 17.86 -8.61
C ILE A 306 18.43 17.30 -9.93
N GLU A 307 19.58 16.63 -9.85
CA GLU A 307 20.27 16.06 -11.01
C GLU A 307 19.67 14.70 -11.41
N THR A 308 19.50 14.48 -12.71
CA THR A 308 19.13 13.17 -13.28
C THR A 308 20.39 12.47 -13.76
N GLU A 309 20.73 11.33 -13.14
CA GLU A 309 21.90 10.52 -13.48
C GLU A 309 21.70 9.78 -14.80
N ALA A 310 20.52 9.19 -14.98
CA ALA A 310 20.19 8.38 -16.14
C ALA A 310 18.69 8.44 -16.44
N VAL A 311 18.38 8.34 -17.72
CA VAL A 311 17.02 8.21 -18.23
C VAL A 311 16.92 6.84 -18.89
N CYS A 312 16.06 5.97 -18.36
CA CYS A 312 15.84 4.64 -18.89
C CYS A 312 14.41 4.50 -19.39
N THR A 313 14.22 3.93 -20.58
CA THR A 313 12.89 3.62 -21.11
C THR A 313 12.58 2.16 -20.90
N HIS A 314 11.44 1.89 -20.26
CA HIS A 314 10.92 0.56 -20.00
C HIS A 314 9.65 0.35 -20.83
N ILE A 315 9.49 -0.82 -21.42
CA ILE A 315 8.23 -1.22 -22.06
C ILE A 315 7.44 -2.00 -21.03
N ILE A 316 6.37 -1.40 -20.51
CA ILE A 316 5.52 -2.01 -19.50
C ILE A 316 4.09 -2.05 -20.03
N GLY A 317 3.55 -3.26 -20.21
CA GLY A 317 2.22 -3.45 -20.78
C GLY A 317 2.07 -2.89 -22.20
N GLY A 318 3.16 -2.84 -22.98
CA GLY A 318 3.15 -2.30 -24.34
C GLY A 318 3.27 -0.77 -24.45
N ARG A 319 3.46 -0.07 -23.32
CA ARG A 319 3.73 1.38 -23.29
C ARG A 319 5.15 1.67 -22.85
N GLU A 320 5.74 2.70 -23.46
CA GLU A 320 6.96 3.30 -22.94
C GLU A 320 6.67 4.05 -21.64
N ILE A 321 7.41 3.68 -20.60
CA ILE A 321 7.49 4.39 -19.33
C ILE A 321 8.93 4.79 -19.11
N THR A 322 9.12 6.04 -18.72
CA THR A 322 10.45 6.57 -18.44
C THR A 322 10.75 6.47 -16.96
N GLU A 323 11.89 5.87 -16.64
CA GLU A 323 12.54 5.92 -15.34
C GLU A 323 13.56 7.04 -15.35
N LEU A 324 13.35 8.06 -14.51
CA LEU A 324 14.33 9.10 -14.22
C LEU A 324 15.09 8.66 -12.96
N ARG A 325 16.36 8.26 -13.10
CA ARG A 325 17.25 7.94 -11.98
C ARG A 325 17.90 9.22 -11.48
N LEU A 326 17.75 9.49 -10.20
CA LEU A 326 18.16 10.76 -9.61
C LEU A 326 19.51 10.62 -8.90
N ALA A 327 20.41 11.56 -9.14
CA ALA A 327 21.70 11.65 -8.46
C ALA A 327 21.61 12.46 -7.18
N ASN A 328 22.54 12.24 -6.25
CA ASN A 328 22.75 13.07 -5.06
C ASN A 328 21.53 13.20 -4.14
N ILE A 329 20.60 12.24 -4.19
CA ILE A 329 19.45 12.18 -3.30
C ILE A 329 19.89 11.66 -1.92
N PRO A 330 19.55 12.34 -0.81
CA PRO A 330 19.91 11.87 0.52
C PRO A 330 19.20 10.55 0.85
N THR A 331 19.95 9.57 1.33
CA THR A 331 19.37 8.33 1.87
C THR A 331 18.51 8.65 3.09
N LYS A 332 17.27 8.14 3.09
CA LYS A 332 16.32 8.34 4.18
C LYS A 332 16.02 7.00 4.85
N VAL A 333 16.05 7.00 6.19
CA VAL A 333 15.57 5.86 6.97
C VAL A 333 14.07 6.05 7.17
N LEU A 334 13.30 5.16 6.57
CA LEU A 334 11.84 5.10 6.76
C LEU A 334 11.51 4.18 7.94
N PRO A 335 10.38 4.39 8.64
CA PRO A 335 9.89 3.45 9.65
C PRO A 335 9.86 2.01 9.10
N GLU A 336 10.29 1.04 9.91
CA GLU A 336 10.35 -0.37 9.52
C GLU A 336 8.97 -0.88 9.05
N GLY A 337 8.95 -1.61 7.93
CA GLY A 337 7.71 -2.15 7.35
C GLY A 337 6.93 -1.16 6.47
N THR A 338 7.47 0.02 6.21
CA THR A 338 6.90 0.97 5.23
C THR A 338 6.90 0.35 3.83
N VAL A 339 5.75 0.35 3.18
CA VAL A 339 5.59 -0.06 1.77
C VAL A 339 5.03 1.07 0.91
N LYS A 340 4.46 2.09 1.54
CA LYS A 340 3.87 3.24 0.88
C LYS A 340 4.08 4.49 1.70
N VAL A 341 4.43 5.58 1.02
CA VAL A 341 4.41 6.91 1.62
C VAL A 341 3.39 7.75 0.87
N THR A 342 2.42 8.30 1.58
CA THR A 342 1.49 9.29 1.02
C THR A 342 1.81 10.66 1.59
N TYR A 343 1.89 11.67 0.74
CA TYR A 343 2.14 13.03 1.17
C TYR A 343 0.83 13.74 1.50
N THR A 344 0.77 14.29 2.71
CA THR A 344 -0.34 15.14 3.18
C THR A 344 0.12 16.58 3.27
N SER A 345 -0.78 17.55 3.12
CA SER A 345 -0.40 18.95 3.37
C SER A 345 -0.11 19.16 4.86
N GLY A 346 1.12 19.45 5.23
CA GLY A 346 1.44 19.92 6.58
C GLY A 346 0.83 21.29 6.84
N THR A 347 0.49 21.58 8.10
CA THR A 347 0.09 22.94 8.53
C THR A 347 1.21 23.97 8.32
N THR A 348 2.46 23.51 8.20
CA THR A 348 3.68 24.30 8.04
C THR A 348 4.00 24.67 6.58
N GLY A 349 3.14 24.33 5.62
CA GLY A 349 3.31 24.68 4.20
C GLY A 349 3.96 23.60 3.34
N HIS A 350 4.92 22.83 3.88
CA HIS A 350 5.50 21.68 3.19
C HIS A 350 4.68 20.40 3.43
N PRO A 351 4.52 19.54 2.41
CA PRO A 351 3.87 18.24 2.57
C PRO A 351 4.64 17.33 3.56
N LYS A 352 3.92 16.56 4.38
CA LYS A 352 4.50 15.54 5.27
C LYS A 352 4.22 14.14 4.72
N GLY A 353 5.25 13.31 4.63
CA GLY A 353 5.12 11.92 4.18
C GLY A 353 4.66 11.01 5.32
N VAL A 354 3.49 10.39 5.16
CA VAL A 354 2.92 9.41 6.08
C VAL A 354 3.35 8.02 5.66
N CYS A 355 4.08 7.32 6.51
CA CYS A 355 4.60 5.98 6.25
C CYS A 355 3.56 4.91 6.61
N LEU A 356 3.20 4.07 5.63
CA LEU A 356 2.11 3.09 5.76
C LEU A 356 2.64 1.66 5.54
N SER A 357 2.13 0.74 6.36
CA SER A 357 2.43 -0.69 6.25
C SER A 357 1.47 -1.40 5.29
N ALA A 358 1.93 -2.51 4.71
CA ALA A 358 1.09 -3.39 3.89
C ALA A 358 -0.15 -3.90 4.65
N ASN A 359 0.01 -4.21 5.94
CA ASN A 359 -1.09 -4.69 6.77
C ASN A 359 -2.15 -3.61 6.99
N ALA A 360 -1.76 -2.37 7.29
CA ALA A 360 -2.72 -1.28 7.46
C ALA A 360 -3.54 -1.04 6.18
N LEU A 361 -2.88 -0.99 5.02
CA LEU A 361 -3.55 -0.83 3.72
C LEU A 361 -4.54 -1.98 3.45
N TYR A 362 -4.15 -3.23 3.73
CA TYR A 362 -5.01 -4.39 3.55
C TYR A 362 -6.23 -4.38 4.48
N GLN A 363 -6.03 -4.10 5.77
CA GLN A 363 -7.10 -4.09 6.77
C GLN A 363 -8.18 -3.04 6.46
N VAL A 364 -7.75 -1.86 6.00
CA VAL A 364 -8.67 -0.79 5.55
C VAL A 364 -9.43 -1.24 4.31
N ALA A 365 -8.74 -1.74 3.28
CA ALA A 365 -9.37 -2.20 2.05
C ALA A 365 -10.37 -3.34 2.29
N GLU A 366 -10.03 -4.33 3.12
CA GLU A 366 -10.94 -5.44 3.42
C GLU A 366 -12.16 -4.98 4.24
N SER A 367 -11.95 -4.09 5.21
CA SER A 367 -13.06 -3.53 5.99
C SER A 367 -14.02 -2.72 5.12
N LEU A 368 -13.49 -1.94 4.18
CA LEU A 368 -14.30 -1.19 3.21
C LEU A 368 -15.04 -2.14 2.27
N ARG A 369 -14.37 -3.18 1.74
CA ARG A 369 -15.00 -4.19 0.88
C ARG A 369 -16.22 -4.82 1.54
N ILE A 370 -16.11 -5.15 2.83
CA ILE A 370 -17.21 -5.69 3.63
C ILE A 370 -18.29 -4.61 3.83
N ALA A 371 -17.92 -3.41 4.28
CA ALA A 371 -18.85 -2.34 4.63
C ALA A 371 -19.66 -1.81 3.43
N THR A 372 -19.06 -1.75 2.24
CA THR A 372 -19.73 -1.30 1.01
C THR A 372 -20.46 -2.43 0.27
N HIS A 373 -20.36 -3.67 0.77
CA HIS A 373 -20.80 -4.86 0.06
C HIS A 373 -20.27 -4.89 -1.38
N ALA A 374 -18.99 -4.54 -1.57
CA ALA A 374 -18.35 -4.62 -2.87
C ALA A 374 -18.35 -6.08 -3.35
N GLN A 375 -18.73 -6.30 -4.61
CA GLN A 375 -19.01 -7.63 -5.15
C GLN A 375 -18.53 -7.77 -6.61
N PRO A 376 -18.38 -9.01 -7.11
CA PRO A 376 -18.15 -9.24 -8.52
C PRO A 376 -19.24 -8.58 -9.39
N GLY A 377 -18.83 -8.04 -10.53
CA GLY A 377 -19.72 -7.34 -11.46
C GLY A 377 -19.88 -5.84 -11.20
N ASP A 378 -19.45 -5.32 -10.04
CA ASP A 378 -19.39 -3.87 -9.82
C ASP A 378 -18.48 -3.17 -10.84
N GLN A 379 -18.88 -1.96 -11.21
CA GLN A 379 -18.13 -1.05 -12.07
C GLN A 379 -17.75 0.17 -11.23
N HIS A 380 -16.54 0.15 -10.65
CA HIS A 380 -16.02 1.29 -9.93
C HIS A 380 -15.44 2.29 -10.93
N VAL A 381 -15.93 3.53 -10.92
CA VAL A 381 -15.41 4.60 -11.79
C VAL A 381 -14.64 5.62 -10.96
N SER A 382 -13.32 5.62 -11.15
CA SER A 382 -12.43 6.56 -10.49
C SER A 382 -12.49 7.93 -11.13
N VAL A 383 -12.78 8.93 -10.31
CA VAL A 383 -12.77 10.34 -10.73
C VAL A 383 -11.80 11.21 -9.95
N LEU A 384 -11.14 10.67 -8.91
CA LEU A 384 -10.11 11.35 -8.14
C LEU A 384 -8.71 10.86 -8.52
N PRO A 385 -7.64 11.63 -8.25
CA PRO A 385 -6.27 11.19 -8.55
C PRO A 385 -5.82 10.06 -7.61
N PHE A 386 -5.14 9.05 -8.14
CA PHE A 386 -4.61 7.93 -7.34
C PHE A 386 -3.50 8.32 -6.36
N ALA A 387 -2.91 9.50 -6.51
CA ALA A 387 -2.03 10.03 -5.47
C ALA A 387 -2.80 10.40 -4.17
N THR A 388 -4.13 10.50 -4.23
CA THR A 388 -5.00 10.58 -3.05
C THR A 388 -5.19 9.19 -2.47
N LEU A 389 -4.73 8.98 -1.22
CA LEU A 389 -4.80 7.67 -0.56
C LEU A 389 -6.21 7.06 -0.55
N LEU A 390 -7.25 7.88 -0.35
CA LEU A 390 -8.65 7.43 -0.39
C LEU A 390 -8.98 6.75 -1.71
N GLU A 391 -8.66 7.38 -2.84
CA GLU A 391 -8.95 6.82 -4.16
C GLU A 391 -8.09 5.59 -4.46
N ASN A 392 -6.80 5.62 -4.09
CA ASN A 392 -5.94 4.47 -4.31
C ASN A 392 -6.41 3.23 -3.52
N LEU A 393 -6.81 3.39 -2.26
CA LEU A 393 -7.33 2.27 -1.47
C LEU A 393 -8.74 1.87 -1.91
N ALA A 394 -9.69 2.80 -1.87
CA ALA A 394 -11.10 2.49 -2.06
C ALA A 394 -11.49 2.34 -3.55
N GLY A 395 -10.77 2.99 -4.46
CA GLY A 395 -11.04 2.93 -5.90
C GLY A 395 -10.24 1.88 -6.67
N ILE A 396 -9.14 1.35 -6.10
CA ILE A 396 -8.37 0.26 -6.70
C ILE A 396 -8.43 -1.00 -5.85
N TYR A 397 -8.01 -0.95 -4.58
CA TYR A 397 -7.85 -2.18 -3.80
C TYR A 397 -9.18 -2.83 -3.43
N VAL A 398 -10.17 -2.05 -2.99
CA VAL A 398 -11.50 -2.56 -2.66
C VAL A 398 -12.17 -3.29 -3.83
N PRO A 399 -12.33 -2.67 -5.02
CA PRO A 399 -12.94 -3.36 -6.15
C PRO A 399 -12.13 -4.58 -6.60
N LEU A 400 -10.80 -4.50 -6.62
CA LEU A 400 -9.97 -5.66 -6.96
C LEU A 400 -10.12 -6.82 -5.97
N LEU A 401 -10.17 -6.55 -4.67
CA LEU A 401 -10.42 -7.57 -3.65
C LEU A 401 -11.83 -8.17 -3.75
N ALA A 402 -12.80 -7.39 -4.24
CA ALA A 402 -14.16 -7.84 -4.48
C ALA A 402 -14.34 -8.66 -5.77
N GLY A 403 -13.34 -8.67 -6.66
CA GLY A 403 -13.49 -9.24 -8.00
C GLY A 403 -14.25 -8.34 -8.98
N ALA A 404 -14.37 -7.04 -8.69
CA ALA A 404 -15.03 -6.03 -9.50
C ALA A 404 -14.12 -5.47 -10.61
N THR A 405 -14.68 -4.60 -11.47
CA THR A 405 -13.94 -3.88 -12.51
C THR A 405 -13.68 -2.44 -12.10
N CYS A 406 -12.43 -1.98 -12.25
CA CYS A 406 -12.02 -0.61 -11.99
C CYS A 406 -11.80 0.16 -13.29
N HIS A 407 -12.50 1.28 -13.47
CA HIS A 407 -12.33 2.18 -14.61
C HIS A 407 -11.38 3.32 -14.25
N LEU A 408 -10.17 3.27 -14.82
CA LEU A 408 -9.02 4.09 -14.42
C LEU A 408 -8.60 5.02 -15.55
N GLN A 409 -9.42 6.04 -15.79
CA GLN A 409 -9.24 6.98 -16.89
C GLN A 409 -8.39 8.19 -16.46
N PRO A 410 -7.64 8.81 -17.38
CA PRO A 410 -6.92 10.06 -17.11
C PRO A 410 -7.85 11.14 -16.56
N LEU A 411 -7.33 12.01 -15.68
CA LEU A 411 -8.14 13.02 -14.98
C LEU A 411 -8.89 13.93 -15.95
N ALA A 412 -8.24 14.36 -17.03
CA ALA A 412 -8.86 15.20 -18.06
C ALA A 412 -10.05 14.53 -18.77
N THR A 413 -10.04 13.20 -18.87
CA THR A 413 -11.10 12.40 -19.51
C THR A 413 -12.33 12.28 -18.61
N VAL A 414 -12.14 12.27 -17.29
CA VAL A 414 -13.23 12.29 -16.28
C VAL A 414 -13.63 13.71 -15.87
N GLY A 415 -13.09 14.72 -16.54
CA GLY A 415 -13.49 16.11 -16.35
C GLY A 415 -12.75 16.85 -15.25
N LEU A 416 -11.63 16.34 -14.72
CA LEU A 416 -10.79 17.06 -13.78
C LEU A 416 -9.57 17.70 -14.45
N SER A 417 -9.22 18.91 -14.02
CA SER A 417 -7.98 19.57 -14.42
C SER A 417 -7.37 20.39 -13.27
N GLY A 418 -6.05 20.27 -13.09
CA GLY A 418 -5.34 20.93 -12.00
C GLY A 418 -5.90 20.57 -10.61
N SER A 419 -5.93 21.53 -9.69
CA SER A 419 -6.42 21.34 -8.31
C SER A 419 -7.91 21.61 -8.12
N SER A 420 -8.58 22.27 -9.08
CA SER A 420 -9.96 22.77 -8.91
C SER A 420 -10.79 22.85 -10.19
N GLY A 421 -10.21 22.56 -11.35
CA GLY A 421 -10.92 22.56 -12.62
C GLY A 421 -11.87 21.36 -12.73
N LEU A 422 -13.12 21.63 -13.10
CA LEU A 422 -14.17 20.63 -13.24
C LEU A 422 -15.00 20.89 -14.50
N ASP A 423 -15.07 19.88 -15.37
CA ASP A 423 -16.03 19.73 -16.45
C ASP A 423 -17.08 18.69 -16.02
N VAL A 424 -18.23 19.21 -15.56
CA VAL A 424 -19.32 18.40 -15.01
C VAL A 424 -19.91 17.45 -16.06
N GLN A 425 -19.95 17.86 -17.33
CA GLN A 425 -20.50 17.02 -18.41
C GLN A 425 -19.60 15.82 -18.70
N LYS A 426 -18.28 16.03 -18.69
CA LYS A 426 -17.32 14.92 -18.82
C LYS A 426 -17.39 13.97 -17.63
N MET A 427 -17.45 14.49 -16.40
CA MET A 427 -17.56 13.67 -15.20
C MET A 427 -18.84 12.82 -15.24
N LEU A 428 -19.99 13.45 -15.49
CA LEU A 428 -21.27 12.74 -15.58
C LEU A 428 -21.28 11.73 -16.73
N GLY A 429 -20.75 12.12 -17.90
CA GLY A 429 -20.60 11.24 -19.04
C GLY A 429 -19.68 10.05 -18.75
N ALA A 430 -18.64 10.22 -17.94
CA ALA A 430 -17.76 9.14 -17.55
C ALA A 430 -18.45 8.10 -16.66
N LEU A 431 -19.26 8.55 -15.71
CA LEU A 431 -20.07 7.68 -14.84
C LEU A 431 -21.14 6.91 -15.62
N ILE A 432 -21.85 7.59 -16.53
CA ILE A 432 -22.93 6.97 -17.32
C ILE A 432 -22.38 5.98 -18.34
N LYS A 433 -21.37 6.37 -19.14
CA LYS A 433 -20.85 5.53 -20.23
C LYS A 433 -20.21 4.22 -19.77
N ARG A 434 -19.91 4.10 -18.47
CA ARG A 434 -19.23 2.96 -17.85
C ARG A 434 -20.12 2.23 -16.86
N ASP A 435 -21.42 2.53 -16.86
CA ASP A 435 -22.42 1.92 -15.99
C ASP A 435 -21.98 1.89 -14.52
N ALA A 436 -21.44 3.02 -14.03
CA ALA A 436 -20.86 3.12 -12.70
C ALA A 436 -21.81 2.58 -11.63
N THR A 437 -21.37 1.56 -10.89
CA THR A 437 -22.07 1.07 -9.70
C THR A 437 -21.55 1.75 -8.44
N SER A 438 -20.26 2.13 -8.45
CA SER A 438 -19.67 2.92 -7.38
C SER A 438 -18.70 3.98 -7.87
N THR A 439 -18.54 5.03 -7.07
CA THR A 439 -17.54 6.09 -7.28
C THR A 439 -17.26 6.81 -5.95
N ILE A 440 -16.16 7.54 -5.88
CA ILE A 440 -15.78 8.36 -4.72
C ILE A 440 -15.76 9.81 -5.15
N LEU A 441 -16.44 10.69 -4.42
CA LEU A 441 -16.54 12.11 -4.72
C LEU A 441 -16.09 12.95 -3.52
N THR A 442 -15.53 14.13 -3.79
CA THR A 442 -15.44 15.19 -2.78
C THR A 442 -16.80 15.90 -2.64
N PRO A 443 -17.03 16.68 -1.56
CA PRO A 443 -18.26 17.45 -1.41
C PRO A 443 -18.55 18.37 -2.61
N GLN A 444 -17.51 18.96 -3.19
CA GLN A 444 -17.63 19.83 -4.36
C GLN A 444 -18.07 19.06 -5.62
N LEU A 445 -17.52 17.87 -5.85
CA LEU A 445 -17.94 17.03 -6.99
C LEU A 445 -19.37 16.51 -6.81
N LEU A 446 -19.75 16.15 -5.58
CA LEU A 446 -21.14 15.78 -5.27
C LEU A 446 -22.09 16.96 -5.51
N HIS A 447 -21.73 18.16 -5.08
CA HIS A 447 -22.53 19.36 -5.33
C HIS A 447 -22.73 19.62 -6.81
N ALA A 448 -21.66 19.50 -7.62
CA ALA A 448 -21.74 19.64 -9.06
C ALA A 448 -22.62 18.56 -9.72
N LEU A 449 -22.52 17.31 -9.27
CA LEU A 449 -23.38 16.22 -9.72
C LEU A 449 -24.86 16.53 -9.42
N ILE A 450 -25.18 16.88 -8.18
CA ILE A 450 -26.54 17.22 -7.75
C ILE A 450 -27.10 18.39 -8.58
N ALA A 451 -26.32 19.45 -8.75
CA ALA A 451 -26.73 20.61 -9.54
C ALA A 451 -27.02 20.23 -11.01
N ALA A 452 -26.22 19.34 -11.61
CA ALA A 452 -26.48 18.86 -12.96
C ALA A 452 -27.78 18.04 -13.03
N LEU A 453 -28.05 17.17 -12.05
CA LEU A 453 -29.29 16.39 -12.01
C LEU A 453 -30.53 17.28 -11.79
N GLU A 454 -30.44 18.28 -10.92
CA GLU A 454 -31.50 19.28 -10.72
C GLU A 454 -31.76 20.10 -11.99
N ALA A 455 -30.74 20.32 -12.81
CA ALA A 455 -30.85 20.96 -14.13
C ALA A 455 -31.38 20.04 -15.24
N GLY A 456 -31.73 18.79 -14.92
CA GLY A 456 -32.34 17.84 -15.86
C GLY A 456 -31.35 16.96 -16.63
N HIS A 457 -30.06 16.96 -16.26
CA HIS A 457 -29.10 16.01 -16.83
C HIS A 457 -29.40 14.57 -16.37
N PRO A 458 -29.09 13.55 -17.20
CA PRO A 458 -29.40 12.16 -16.87
C PRO A 458 -28.64 11.69 -15.62
N LYS A 459 -29.33 10.94 -14.75
CA LYS A 459 -28.74 10.29 -13.59
C LYS A 459 -28.01 9.00 -13.99
N PRO A 460 -26.83 8.69 -13.44
CA PRO A 460 -26.22 7.37 -13.61
C PRO A 460 -27.12 6.29 -12.98
N ALA A 461 -27.66 5.40 -13.82
CA ALA A 461 -28.77 4.53 -13.45
C ALA A 461 -28.39 3.39 -12.48
N HIS A 462 -27.14 2.95 -12.52
CA HIS A 462 -26.65 1.78 -11.78
C HIS A 462 -25.90 2.12 -10.50
N LEU A 463 -25.74 3.40 -10.18
CA LEU A 463 -25.06 3.81 -8.95
C LEU A 463 -25.80 3.23 -7.74
N ARG A 464 -25.07 2.46 -6.95
CA ARG A 464 -25.52 1.88 -5.68
C ARG A 464 -24.68 2.34 -4.49
N PHE A 465 -23.50 2.92 -4.73
CA PHE A 465 -22.64 3.42 -3.66
C PHE A 465 -21.79 4.62 -4.11
N VAL A 466 -22.02 5.80 -3.53
CA VAL A 466 -21.20 6.99 -3.75
C VAL A 466 -20.55 7.36 -2.42
N ALA A 467 -19.25 7.10 -2.29
CA ALA A 467 -18.50 7.44 -1.09
C ALA A 467 -18.15 8.94 -1.10
N ILE A 468 -18.39 9.64 0.00
CA ILE A 468 -17.98 11.03 0.17
C ILE A 468 -16.96 11.12 1.30
N GLY A 469 -15.83 11.77 1.02
CA GLY A 469 -14.79 11.97 2.02
C GLY A 469 -13.77 13.01 1.60
N GLY A 470 -12.69 13.12 2.38
CA GLY A 470 -11.58 14.05 2.13
C GLY A 470 -11.82 15.49 2.62
N ALA A 471 -13.07 15.87 2.85
CA ALA A 471 -13.46 17.13 3.47
C ALA A 471 -14.82 16.97 4.17
N THR A 472 -15.16 17.93 5.03
CA THR A 472 -16.43 17.93 5.77
C THR A 472 -17.62 18.12 4.83
N VAL A 473 -18.69 17.32 4.97
CA VAL A 473 -19.88 17.39 4.10
C VAL A 473 -21.01 18.15 4.79
N SER A 474 -21.77 18.94 4.05
CA SER A 474 -22.99 19.56 4.61
C SER A 474 -24.13 18.55 4.68
N GLU A 475 -24.84 18.52 5.81
CA GLU A 475 -26.08 17.75 5.95
C GLU A 475 -27.10 18.13 4.87
N ARG A 476 -27.18 19.43 4.52
CA ARG A 476 -28.07 19.91 3.47
C ARG A 476 -27.71 19.33 2.10
N LEU A 477 -26.43 19.12 1.84
CA LEU A 477 -26.00 18.48 0.59
C LEU A 477 -26.40 17.01 0.55
N LEU A 478 -26.28 16.29 1.66
CA LEU A 478 -26.69 14.89 1.79
C LEU A 478 -28.21 14.75 1.63
N LEU A 479 -29.00 15.63 2.24
CA LEU A 479 -30.47 15.65 2.10
C LEU A 479 -30.90 15.93 0.64
N ARG A 480 -30.20 16.82 -0.08
CA ARG A 480 -30.44 17.02 -1.52
C ARG A 480 -30.10 15.77 -2.33
N ALA A 481 -29.02 15.07 -2.00
CA ALA A 481 -28.67 13.81 -2.63
C ALA A 481 -29.76 12.74 -2.41
N GLU A 482 -30.27 12.64 -1.18
CA GLU A 482 -31.34 11.73 -0.80
C GLU A 482 -32.65 12.03 -1.55
N ALA A 483 -33.00 13.31 -1.71
CA ALA A 483 -34.16 13.74 -2.50
C ALA A 483 -34.06 13.31 -3.98
N LEU A 484 -32.83 13.26 -4.53
CA LEU A 484 -32.52 12.73 -5.87
C LEU A 484 -32.33 11.20 -5.89
N LYS A 485 -32.53 10.52 -4.75
CA LYS A 485 -32.33 9.09 -4.53
C LYS A 485 -30.91 8.64 -4.89
N LEU A 486 -29.91 9.49 -4.68
CA LEU A 486 -28.51 9.11 -4.87
C LEU A 486 -28.03 8.33 -3.63
N PRO A 487 -27.34 7.19 -3.79
CA PRO A 487 -26.86 6.39 -2.68
C PRO A 487 -25.55 6.96 -2.13
N VAL A 488 -25.65 8.12 -1.48
CA VAL A 488 -24.50 8.89 -1.00
C VAL A 488 -24.19 8.56 0.45
N PHE A 489 -22.94 8.24 0.73
CA PHE A 489 -22.49 7.81 2.04
C PHE A 489 -21.26 8.59 2.48
N GLU A 490 -21.42 9.45 3.49
CA GLU A 490 -20.32 10.19 4.11
C GLU A 490 -19.46 9.25 4.97
N GLY A 491 -18.14 9.41 4.85
CA GLY A 491 -17.15 8.76 5.72
C GLY A 491 -16.10 9.73 6.23
N TYR A 492 -15.45 9.33 7.31
CA TYR A 492 -14.35 10.07 7.95
C TYR A 492 -13.05 9.29 7.85
N GLY A 493 -11.97 10.02 7.59
CA GLY A 493 -10.66 9.43 7.42
C GLY A 493 -9.52 10.44 7.37
N LEU A 494 -8.32 9.93 7.57
CA LEU A 494 -7.05 10.66 7.52
C LEU A 494 -5.93 9.71 7.14
N SER A 495 -4.89 10.22 6.48
CA SER A 495 -3.78 9.39 6.02
C SER A 495 -3.05 8.71 7.17
N GLU A 496 -2.98 9.37 8.33
CA GLU A 496 -2.40 8.85 9.57
C GLU A 496 -3.13 7.62 10.11
N CYS A 497 -4.37 7.39 9.70
CA CYS A 497 -5.15 6.19 10.01
C CYS A 497 -5.40 5.34 8.76
N ALA A 498 -4.41 5.33 7.86
CA ALA A 498 -4.41 4.56 6.62
C ALA A 498 -5.67 4.75 5.76
N SER A 499 -6.25 5.97 5.76
CA SER A 499 -7.48 6.38 5.08
C SER A 499 -8.74 6.34 5.94
N VAL A 500 -9.65 5.37 5.77
CA VAL A 500 -11.03 5.49 6.29
C VAL A 500 -11.14 4.95 7.71
N VAL A 501 -11.63 5.78 8.62
CA VAL A 501 -11.85 5.45 10.04
C VAL A 501 -13.28 5.03 10.31
N ALA A 502 -14.25 5.79 9.79
CA ALA A 502 -15.68 5.55 9.96
C ALA A 502 -16.42 5.79 8.63
N LEU A 503 -17.54 5.10 8.44
CA LEU A 503 -18.27 5.14 7.18
C LEU A 503 -19.77 4.93 7.40
N ASN A 504 -20.61 5.77 6.78
CA ASN A 504 -22.02 5.46 6.58
C ASN A 504 -22.16 4.38 5.51
N THR A 505 -23.12 3.49 5.67
CA THR A 505 -23.41 2.43 4.68
C THR A 505 -24.91 2.33 4.48
N GLU A 506 -25.36 1.56 3.49
CA GLU A 506 -26.80 1.32 3.27
C GLU A 506 -27.47 0.73 4.51
N SER A 507 -26.78 -0.17 5.23
CA SER A 507 -27.31 -0.80 6.45
C SER A 507 -27.14 0.04 7.73
N ALA A 508 -26.27 1.05 7.70
CA ALA A 508 -25.96 1.91 8.83
C ALA A 508 -25.75 3.35 8.33
N HIS A 509 -26.85 4.06 8.10
CA HIS A 509 -26.87 5.41 7.56
C HIS A 509 -27.45 6.40 8.56
N ARG A 510 -26.72 7.48 8.86
CA ARG A 510 -27.21 8.59 9.69
C ARG A 510 -26.61 9.91 9.20
N ILE A 511 -27.43 10.72 8.52
CA ILE A 511 -27.07 12.10 8.15
C ILE A 511 -26.74 12.89 9.42
N GLY A 512 -25.68 13.71 9.34
CA GLY A 512 -25.12 14.44 10.49
C GLY A 512 -24.08 13.64 11.29
N SER A 513 -23.92 12.35 11.00
CA SER A 513 -22.79 11.53 11.45
C SER A 513 -21.88 11.17 10.27
N VAL A 514 -20.63 10.85 10.57
CA VAL A 514 -19.69 10.27 9.59
C VAL A 514 -19.77 8.74 9.55
N GLY A 515 -20.84 8.18 10.10
CA GLY A 515 -21.12 6.75 10.14
C GLY A 515 -20.50 6.06 11.34
N ARG A 516 -20.40 4.73 11.25
CA ARG A 516 -19.86 3.90 12.34
C ARG A 516 -18.36 3.64 12.15
N PRO A 517 -17.57 3.55 13.24
CA PRO A 517 -16.17 3.15 13.16
C PRO A 517 -16.03 1.78 12.48
N LEU A 518 -15.07 1.66 11.56
CA LEU A 518 -14.81 0.41 10.85
C LEU A 518 -14.11 -0.61 11.78
N PRO A 519 -14.33 -1.93 11.56
CA PRO A 519 -13.88 -2.98 12.51
C PRO A 519 -12.38 -3.06 12.77
N HIS A 520 -11.55 -2.56 11.85
CA HIS A 520 -10.09 -2.53 12.02
C HIS A 520 -9.63 -1.43 12.99
N ASN A 521 -10.51 -0.51 13.40
CA ASN A 521 -10.19 0.60 14.28
C ASN A 521 -10.81 0.44 15.67
N ARG A 522 -10.12 1.01 16.65
CA ARG A 522 -10.61 1.26 18.00
C ARG A 522 -10.52 2.74 18.29
N LEU A 523 -11.60 3.29 18.84
CA LEU A 523 -11.67 4.71 19.19
C LEU A 523 -11.58 4.92 20.70
N LYS A 524 -10.92 6.01 21.08
CA LYS A 524 -11.01 6.64 22.40
C LYS A 524 -11.20 8.13 22.20
N PHE A 525 -11.66 8.79 23.26
CA PHE A 525 -11.80 10.24 23.28
C PHE A 525 -10.97 10.79 24.43
N ALA A 526 -10.15 11.80 24.18
CA ALA A 526 -9.45 12.54 25.22
C ALA A 526 -10.43 13.42 26.01
N ALA A 527 -9.97 14.02 27.12
CA ALA A 527 -10.81 14.82 28.01
C ALA A 527 -11.44 16.06 27.32
N ASP A 528 -10.80 16.57 26.28
CA ASP A 528 -11.27 17.69 25.46
C ASP A 528 -12.10 17.25 24.25
N GLY A 529 -12.40 15.95 24.13
CA GLY A 529 -13.14 15.36 23.02
C GLY A 529 -12.29 15.04 21.79
N GLU A 530 -10.95 15.13 21.86
CA GLU A 530 -10.09 14.72 20.75
C GLU A 530 -10.24 13.22 20.47
N ILE A 531 -10.49 12.89 19.20
CA ILE A 531 -10.63 11.52 18.71
C ILE A 531 -9.24 10.89 18.67
N LEU A 532 -9.09 9.75 19.32
CA LEU A 532 -7.89 8.94 19.33
C LEU A 532 -8.17 7.61 18.62
N VAL A 533 -7.37 7.25 17.63
CA VAL A 533 -7.58 6.05 16.80
C VAL A 533 -6.43 5.07 16.97
N ALA A 534 -6.74 3.80 17.25
CA ALA A 534 -5.77 2.70 17.21
C ALA A 534 -6.23 1.61 16.23
N GLY A 535 -5.30 0.78 15.75
CA GLY A 535 -5.60 -0.26 14.76
C GLY A 535 -4.73 -0.09 13.52
N SER A 536 -5.33 0.35 12.41
CA SER A 536 -4.62 0.66 11.17
C SER A 536 -4.10 2.10 11.17
N THR A 537 -3.09 2.37 11.98
CA THR A 537 -2.41 3.68 12.02
C THR A 537 -1.15 3.67 11.14
N LEU A 538 -0.64 4.86 10.85
CA LEU A 538 0.69 5.06 10.27
C LEU A 538 1.77 4.42 11.14
N LEU A 539 2.91 4.15 10.51
CA LEU A 539 4.14 3.72 11.19
C LEU A 539 4.94 4.91 11.74
N GLY A 540 4.68 6.11 11.22
CA GLY A 540 5.34 7.37 11.57
C GLY A 540 5.26 8.33 10.39
N TYR A 541 5.66 9.58 10.60
CA TYR A 541 6.03 10.45 9.48
C TYR A 541 7.50 10.20 9.12
N ILE A 542 7.91 10.58 7.92
CA ILE A 542 9.33 10.54 7.56
C ILE A 542 10.14 11.42 8.52
N GLY A 543 11.20 10.84 9.09
CA GLY A 543 12.11 11.54 10.01
C GLY A 543 11.61 11.63 11.47
N ASP A 544 10.36 11.25 11.74
CA ASP A 544 9.82 11.18 13.10
C ASP A 544 10.06 9.79 13.72
N GLU A 545 9.97 9.72 15.05
CA GLU A 545 10.01 8.45 15.77
C GLU A 545 8.85 7.53 15.35
N PRO A 546 9.09 6.21 15.16
CA PRO A 546 8.04 5.28 14.79
C PRO A 546 6.93 5.20 15.83
N VAL A 547 5.69 5.12 15.35
CA VAL A 547 4.50 4.85 16.17
C VAL A 547 4.51 3.37 16.55
N LYS A 548 4.36 3.07 17.84
CA LYS A 548 4.33 1.68 18.31
C LYS A 548 2.99 1.03 17.95
N ALA A 549 3.05 -0.23 17.54
CA ALA A 549 1.87 -1.00 17.20
C ALA A 549 0.89 -1.06 18.39
N GLY A 550 -0.36 -0.66 18.15
CA GLY A 550 -1.43 -0.66 19.16
C GLY A 550 -1.61 0.67 19.90
N ASP A 551 -0.70 1.63 19.74
CA ASP A 551 -0.86 2.97 20.28
C ASP A 551 -2.03 3.70 19.62
N TYR A 552 -2.59 4.66 20.37
CA TYR A 552 -3.67 5.52 19.91
C TYR A 552 -3.08 6.78 19.29
N TRP A 553 -3.37 6.99 18.01
CA TRP A 553 -3.00 8.17 17.26
C TRP A 553 -3.95 9.34 17.55
N PRO A 554 -3.43 10.51 17.98
CA PRO A 554 -4.23 11.72 18.14
C PRO A 554 -4.55 12.34 16.78
N THR A 555 -5.82 12.36 16.38
CA THR A 555 -6.22 12.83 15.04
C THR A 555 -6.20 14.34 14.88
N GLY A 556 -6.24 15.09 15.99
CA GLY A 556 -6.48 16.53 16.03
C GLY A 556 -7.93 16.93 15.68
N ASP A 557 -8.84 15.97 15.53
CA ASP A 557 -10.27 16.20 15.32
C ASP A 557 -11.04 15.99 16.63
N ILE A 558 -12.02 16.86 16.91
CA ILE A 558 -12.92 16.75 18.06
C ILE A 558 -14.20 16.04 17.63
N GLY A 559 -14.72 15.15 18.47
CA GLY A 559 -15.97 14.46 18.20
C GLY A 559 -16.46 13.61 19.36
N PHE A 560 -17.52 12.85 19.11
CA PHE A 560 -18.11 11.91 20.08
C PHE A 560 -18.82 10.76 19.37
N LEU A 561 -19.01 9.64 20.08
CA LEU A 561 -19.93 8.58 19.67
C LEU A 561 -21.30 8.82 20.30
N ASP A 562 -22.36 8.68 19.52
CA ASP A 562 -23.73 8.64 20.07
C ASP A 562 -24.05 7.27 20.68
N ASP A 563 -25.21 7.16 21.33
CA ASP A 563 -25.68 5.94 22.00
C ASP A 563 -25.90 4.76 21.05
N GLU A 564 -25.98 5.02 19.74
CA GLU A 564 -26.15 4.03 18.68
C GLU A 564 -24.84 3.69 17.95
N GLY A 565 -23.72 4.24 18.43
CA GLY A 565 -22.37 3.99 17.94
C GLY A 565 -21.99 4.74 16.67
N TYR A 566 -22.72 5.79 16.29
CA TYR A 566 -22.34 6.68 15.19
C TYR A 566 -21.36 7.76 15.66
N LEU A 567 -20.33 8.01 14.84
CA LEU A 567 -19.33 9.02 15.11
C LEU A 567 -19.78 10.38 14.57
N HIS A 568 -19.72 11.40 15.41
CA HIS A 568 -20.01 12.79 15.05
C HIS A 568 -18.74 13.65 15.17
N LEU A 569 -18.48 14.47 14.15
CA LEU A 569 -17.35 15.39 14.13
C LEU A 569 -17.79 16.80 14.52
N SER A 570 -17.06 17.41 15.46
CA SER A 570 -17.30 18.80 15.91
C SER A 570 -16.34 19.81 15.29
N GLY A 571 -15.25 19.36 14.65
CA GLY A 571 -14.28 20.22 13.96
C GLY A 571 -12.84 19.93 14.35
N ARG A 572 -11.90 20.68 13.77
CA ARG A 572 -10.46 20.55 14.08
C ARG A 572 -10.12 21.29 15.37
N LYS A 573 -9.48 20.60 16.32
CA LYS A 573 -9.07 21.14 17.63
C LYS A 573 -8.34 22.48 17.54
N LYS A 574 -7.47 22.65 16.54
CA LYS A 574 -6.68 23.87 16.33
C LYS A 574 -7.45 25.03 15.70
N ASN A 575 -8.62 24.77 15.11
CA ASN A 575 -9.38 25.77 14.35
C ASN A 575 -10.66 26.22 15.06
N ILE A 576 -11.13 25.46 16.04
CA ILE A 576 -12.27 25.86 16.87
C ILE A 576 -11.89 27.14 17.62
N PHE A 577 -12.71 28.18 17.46
CA PHE A 577 -12.55 29.45 18.16
C PHE A 577 -13.67 29.64 19.19
N ILE A 578 -13.43 30.49 20.18
CA ILE A 578 -14.39 30.80 21.25
C ILE A 578 -14.90 32.23 21.07
N THR A 579 -16.22 32.41 20.98
CA THR A 579 -16.82 33.75 20.92
C THR A 579 -16.70 34.48 22.25
N SER A 580 -16.93 35.80 22.29
CA SER A 580 -16.94 36.58 23.54
C SER A 580 -17.99 36.11 24.56
N PHE A 581 -18.98 35.32 24.12
CA PHE A 581 -20.00 34.70 24.96
C PHE A 581 -19.65 33.27 25.38
N GLY A 582 -18.42 32.81 25.15
CA GLY A 582 -17.96 31.49 25.58
C GLY A 582 -18.52 30.34 24.75
N ARG A 583 -18.94 30.58 23.49
CA ARG A 583 -19.43 29.52 22.60
C ARG A 583 -18.32 29.04 21.67
N ASN A 584 -18.12 27.73 21.60
CA ASN A 584 -17.23 27.10 20.65
C ASN A 584 -17.86 27.12 19.25
N VAL A 585 -17.11 27.57 18.26
CA VAL A 585 -17.52 27.57 16.85
C VAL A 585 -16.47 26.84 16.04
N SER A 586 -16.88 25.81 15.31
CA SER A 586 -16.07 25.28 14.20
C SER A 586 -16.31 26.17 12.98
N PRO A 587 -15.29 26.90 12.51
CA PRO A 587 -15.42 27.71 11.31
C PRO A 587 -15.72 26.85 10.07
N GLU A 588 -15.17 25.63 9.97
CA GLU A 588 -15.37 24.77 8.81
C GLU A 588 -16.83 24.38 8.60
N TRP A 589 -17.60 24.27 9.69
CA TRP A 589 -19.03 24.06 9.59
C TRP A 589 -19.74 25.25 8.95
N VAL A 590 -19.48 26.47 9.40
CA VAL A 590 -20.14 27.67 8.84
C VAL A 590 -19.72 27.89 7.38
N GLU A 591 -18.44 27.69 7.07
CA GLU A 591 -17.88 27.83 5.71
C GLU A 591 -18.52 26.86 4.70
N ARG A 592 -18.77 25.61 5.13
CA ARG A 592 -19.43 24.63 4.24
C ARG A 592 -20.87 25.02 3.93
N GLU A 593 -21.61 25.55 4.91
CA GLU A 593 -22.99 25.96 4.70
C GLU A 593 -23.10 27.16 3.75
N LEU A 594 -22.15 28.09 3.85
CA LEU A 594 -22.05 29.23 2.93
C LEU A 594 -21.72 28.82 1.50
N THR A 595 -20.76 27.91 1.32
CA THR A 595 -20.25 27.53 -0.03
C THR A 595 -21.19 26.64 -0.83
N LEU A 596 -22.30 26.19 -0.23
CA LEU A 596 -23.40 25.53 -0.95
C LEU A 596 -24.25 26.47 -1.80
N TYR A 597 -24.19 27.78 -1.57
CA TYR A 597 -24.97 28.76 -2.33
C TYR A 597 -24.22 29.17 -3.61
N PRO A 598 -24.88 29.23 -4.78
CA PRO A 598 -24.19 29.52 -6.05
C PRO A 598 -23.41 30.84 -6.07
N ALA A 599 -23.83 31.85 -5.29
CA ALA A 599 -23.15 33.14 -5.25
C ALA A 599 -21.75 33.08 -4.57
N ILE A 600 -21.48 32.08 -3.75
CA ILE A 600 -20.28 31.97 -2.91
C ILE A 600 -19.37 30.88 -3.48
N ALA A 601 -18.14 31.26 -3.87
CA ALA A 601 -17.14 30.32 -4.38
C ALA A 601 -16.34 29.68 -3.22
N GLN A 602 -15.88 30.50 -2.29
CA GLN A 602 -15.07 30.10 -1.14
C GLN A 602 -15.44 31.01 0.05
N ALA A 603 -15.30 30.51 1.27
CA ALA A 603 -15.55 31.27 2.50
C ALA A 603 -14.51 30.91 3.56
N ALA A 604 -14.08 31.90 4.35
CA ALA A 604 -13.27 31.75 5.55
C ALA A 604 -13.91 32.51 6.71
N VAL A 605 -14.23 31.82 7.81
CA VAL A 605 -14.99 32.37 8.94
C VAL A 605 -14.08 32.58 10.16
N PHE A 606 -14.28 33.71 10.82
CA PHE A 606 -13.53 34.18 11.99
C PHE A 606 -14.48 34.71 13.04
N GLY A 607 -14.16 34.54 14.32
CA GLY A 607 -14.98 35.09 15.41
C GLY A 607 -14.35 34.99 16.80
N GLU A 608 -13.05 34.68 16.90
CA GLU A 608 -12.35 34.54 18.18
C GLU A 608 -12.48 35.82 19.04
N GLY A 609 -12.97 35.67 20.26
CA GLY A 609 -13.19 36.76 21.21
C GLY A 609 -14.23 37.80 20.77
N ARG A 610 -15.02 37.55 19.71
CA ARG A 610 -16.00 38.50 19.19
C ARG A 610 -17.45 38.11 19.54
N PRO A 611 -18.40 39.07 19.60
CA PRO A 611 -19.81 38.75 19.81
C PRO A 611 -20.53 38.27 18.56
N TRP A 612 -19.86 38.26 17.40
CA TRP A 612 -20.39 37.82 16.11
C TRP A 612 -19.29 37.23 15.23
N ASN A 613 -19.69 36.44 14.24
CA ASN A 613 -18.79 35.88 13.25
C ASN A 613 -18.67 36.79 12.02
N THR A 614 -17.47 36.87 11.46
CA THR A 614 -17.15 37.56 10.20
C THR A 614 -16.67 36.55 9.16
N ALA A 615 -17.14 36.67 7.93
CA ALA A 615 -16.68 35.85 6.81
C ALA A 615 -15.87 36.67 5.79
N VAL A 616 -14.77 36.11 5.30
CA VAL A 616 -14.13 36.54 4.06
C VAL A 616 -14.66 35.63 2.95
N ILE A 617 -15.27 36.21 1.93
CA ILE A 617 -15.97 35.46 0.87
C ILE A 617 -15.35 35.77 -0.49
N VAL A 618 -15.09 34.73 -1.27
CA VAL A 618 -14.79 34.84 -2.70
C VAL A 618 -16.13 34.75 -3.45
N PRO A 619 -16.67 35.87 -4.00
CA PRO A 619 -17.91 35.84 -4.75
C PRO A 619 -17.71 35.19 -6.11
N ARG A 620 -18.72 34.49 -6.65
CA ARG A 620 -18.70 34.05 -8.06
C ARG A 620 -18.99 35.18 -9.04
N GLY A 621 -19.69 36.22 -8.59
CA GLY A 621 -19.96 37.44 -9.35
C GLY A 621 -19.60 38.68 -8.54
N THR A 622 -18.79 39.56 -9.12
CA THR A 622 -18.32 40.81 -8.47
C THR A 622 -19.15 42.04 -8.85
N THR A 623 -20.20 41.88 -9.66
CA THR A 623 -21.14 42.97 -9.98
C THR A 623 -22.00 43.30 -8.75
N PRO A 624 -22.66 44.47 -8.70
CA PRO A 624 -23.58 44.81 -7.63
C PRO A 624 -24.66 43.73 -7.39
N GLU A 625 -25.17 43.12 -8.46
CA GLU A 625 -26.12 42.01 -8.39
C GLU A 625 -25.49 40.75 -7.78
N GLY A 626 -24.25 40.44 -8.17
CA GLY A 626 -23.48 39.33 -7.58
C GLY A 626 -23.24 39.53 -6.08
N MET A 627 -22.89 40.74 -5.67
CA MET A 627 -22.70 41.11 -4.26
C MET A 627 -24.03 41.05 -3.48
N ALA A 628 -25.14 41.48 -4.08
CA ALA A 628 -26.47 41.33 -3.50
C ALA A 628 -26.86 39.85 -3.35
N ALA A 629 -26.52 39.00 -4.32
CA ALA A 629 -26.73 37.56 -4.25
C ALA A 629 -25.93 36.90 -3.12
N VAL A 630 -24.71 37.38 -2.83
CA VAL A 630 -23.94 36.92 -1.65
C VAL A 630 -24.65 37.30 -0.35
N ASN A 631 -25.17 38.54 -0.23
CA ASN A 631 -25.94 38.93 0.96
C ASN A 631 -27.17 38.05 1.19
N LEU A 632 -27.92 37.74 0.12
CA LEU A 632 -29.05 36.81 0.16
C LEU A 632 -28.61 35.42 0.61
N ALA A 633 -27.53 34.89 0.03
CA ALA A 633 -26.97 33.59 0.40
C ALA A 633 -26.59 33.50 1.89
N ILE A 634 -25.93 34.53 2.44
CA ILE A 634 -25.59 34.59 3.87
C ILE A 634 -26.85 34.65 4.73
N ALA A 635 -27.83 35.48 4.35
CA ALA A 635 -29.07 35.60 5.10
C ALA A 635 -29.85 34.27 5.12
N GLU A 636 -29.88 33.54 4.01
CA GLU A 636 -30.48 32.20 3.92
C GLU A 636 -29.71 31.17 4.74
N ALA A 637 -28.37 31.16 4.68
CA ALA A 637 -27.54 30.31 5.53
C ALA A 637 -27.79 30.57 7.01
N ASN A 638 -27.81 31.84 7.43
CA ASN A 638 -28.00 32.24 8.83
C ASN A 638 -29.35 31.82 9.40
N ARG A 639 -30.41 31.70 8.59
CA ARG A 639 -31.71 31.20 9.07
C ARG A 639 -31.66 29.76 9.58
N LEU A 640 -30.69 28.99 9.10
CA LEU A 640 -30.50 27.58 9.45
C LEU A 640 -29.41 27.39 10.51
N LEU A 641 -28.53 28.39 10.69
CA LEU A 641 -27.49 28.37 11.72
C LEU A 641 -28.04 28.85 13.07
N PRO A 642 -27.63 28.23 14.19
CA PRO A 642 -27.91 28.77 15.52
C PRO A 642 -27.23 30.14 15.66
N ASP A 643 -27.81 31.00 16.49
CA ASP A 643 -27.42 32.42 16.56
C ASP A 643 -25.91 32.65 16.77
N TYR A 644 -25.26 31.83 17.61
CA TYR A 644 -23.83 31.93 17.90
C TYR A 644 -22.93 31.59 16.70
N ALA A 645 -23.44 30.91 15.67
CA ALA A 645 -22.72 30.51 14.47
C ALA A 645 -23.00 31.45 13.28
N GLN A 646 -24.00 32.32 13.37
CA GLN A 646 -24.40 33.20 12.27
C GLN A 646 -23.31 34.21 11.89
N VAL A 647 -23.12 34.41 10.58
CA VAL A 647 -22.22 35.41 10.03
C VAL A 647 -22.95 36.75 9.97
N LYS A 648 -22.56 37.71 10.79
CA LYS A 648 -23.19 39.03 10.84
C LYS A 648 -22.51 40.06 9.93
N CYS A 649 -21.22 39.85 9.62
CA CYS A 649 -20.43 40.72 8.76
C CYS A 649 -19.67 39.89 7.72
N TRP A 650 -19.48 40.42 6.52
CA TRP A 650 -18.60 39.79 5.55
C TRP A 650 -17.80 40.81 4.72
N LEU A 651 -16.68 40.34 4.19
CA LEU A 651 -15.78 41.10 3.32
C LEU A 651 -15.54 40.30 2.02
N PRO A 652 -15.58 40.93 0.84
CA PRO A 652 -15.13 40.27 -0.37
C PRO A 652 -13.61 40.05 -0.29
N ALA A 653 -13.17 38.85 -0.66
CA ALA A 653 -11.76 38.54 -0.84
C ALA A 653 -11.21 39.30 -2.06
N ASN A 654 -9.97 39.79 -1.95
CA ASN A 654 -9.30 40.50 -3.05
C ASN A 654 -8.95 39.58 -4.23
N ALA A 655 -8.83 38.28 -3.98
CA ALA A 655 -8.58 37.23 -4.96
C ALA A 655 -9.16 35.90 -4.45
N PRO A 656 -9.38 34.89 -5.32
CA PRO A 656 -9.67 33.54 -4.89
C PRO A 656 -8.58 32.98 -3.96
N PHE A 657 -8.96 32.17 -2.98
CA PHE A 657 -8.00 31.49 -2.12
C PHE A 657 -7.30 30.40 -2.94
N LEU A 658 -5.97 30.44 -3.00
CA LEU A 658 -5.18 29.54 -3.84
C LEU A 658 -3.96 29.03 -3.07
N PRO A 659 -3.42 27.85 -3.40
CA PRO A 659 -2.12 27.43 -2.87
C PRO A 659 -1.01 28.43 -3.26
N GLN A 660 -1.08 28.99 -4.47
CA GLN A 660 -0.07 29.90 -5.04
C GLN A 660 0.01 31.25 -4.31
N ASN A 661 -1.09 31.75 -3.73
CA ASN A 661 -1.09 32.98 -2.95
C ASN A 661 -0.97 32.74 -1.44
N GLY A 662 -0.69 31.49 -1.04
CA GLY A 662 -0.47 31.13 0.36
C GLY A 662 -1.72 31.07 1.23
N GLN A 663 -2.92 31.24 0.68
CA GLN A 663 -4.18 31.23 1.43
C GLN A 663 -4.80 29.83 1.54
N LEU A 664 -4.39 28.90 0.66
CA LEU A 664 -4.70 27.48 0.79
C LEU A 664 -3.43 26.64 1.01
N THR A 665 -3.59 25.48 1.62
CA THR A 665 -2.65 24.36 1.51
C THR A 665 -2.75 23.70 0.13
N ALA A 666 -1.78 22.85 -0.21
CA ALA A 666 -1.74 22.12 -1.48
C ALA A 666 -3.01 21.31 -1.79
N ASN A 667 -3.66 20.77 -0.75
CA ASN A 667 -4.91 20.00 -0.85
C ASN A 667 -6.17 20.85 -0.64
N GLY A 668 -6.05 22.17 -0.70
CA GLY A 668 -7.19 23.09 -0.70
C GLY A 668 -7.79 23.43 0.67
N ARG A 669 -7.09 23.21 1.78
CA ARG A 669 -7.51 23.66 3.12
C ARG A 669 -7.09 25.10 3.37
N LEU A 670 -7.90 25.87 4.10
CA LEU A 670 -7.60 27.26 4.45
C LEU A 670 -6.36 27.38 5.36
N LYS A 671 -5.46 28.30 5.03
CA LYS A 671 -4.41 28.80 5.92
C LYS A 671 -4.93 30.09 6.59
N ARG A 672 -5.61 29.94 7.72
CA ARG A 672 -6.40 31.01 8.36
C ARG A 672 -5.61 32.25 8.77
N ASP A 673 -4.32 32.10 9.03
CA ASP A 673 -3.44 33.21 9.44
C ASP A 673 -2.97 34.10 8.27
N ALA A 674 -3.12 33.63 7.02
CA ALA A 674 -2.74 34.31 5.78
C ALA A 674 -3.92 35.03 5.15
#